data_AF-A0A255HTD7-F1
#
_entry.id   AF-A0A255HTD7-F1
#
_cell.length_a   1.000
_cell.length_b   1.000
_cell.length_c   1.000
_cell.angle_alpha   90.00
_cell.angle_beta   90.00
_cell.angle_gamma   90.00
#
_symmetry.space_group_name_H-M   'P 1'
#
loop_
_entity.id
_entity.type
_entity.pdbx_description
1 polymer ?
#
loop_
_entity_poly.entity_id
_entity_poly.type
_entity_poly.pdbx_seq_one_letter_code
_entity_poly.pdbx_strand_id
1 'polypeptide(L)'
;MKNPYRIVIEASTTPTAPARRALKRRMPAPLVLEQRIMFDGAAVDTAVGAKVAAEHAAADNAAAERAAAEKAAAVVKAPAAVVAPGEQARHEIVFIEDNVTNLQQLVAGVRDGVEVVVLDHTRDGLQQMLAALKGHAPVDAIHLVTHGSAGQIELGATISGANIEQYRDQFAQLGQSLTANGDLLIYGCDVAEGKAGLAFVDRLAELTHADVAASTDITGSAAFHGNWTLEAQHGAIETAALALDRAGWQGELAVQTVYDANWQTLDFNGATSVSGSGSGKSTGDVMRFGNVITINGQAIDAIVTTTVDRATIDIYDDASGKPSTETKYFQPNLNVASAGGGATFTVAFYKAGTYTGAGTGTAVTLQKVAINSYDIDTSGNSTDRQYQVFSGFSRYELSTATQLVPTVQADGSVIFVYTTNSPAPNPNIYADGFRVKVYYDSLSSINIKSGVNGAGGFAQFAYDFSITQPWTGSTTIVDTPAPKLSYSTTNFVEATANDGSFTMTSTITLANSGSNTFSGSDGALLSGVTFSNNLPAGLTAELTRTSATTATLRFTGNASAHANANDISNFGVTFGAGAFSGLAASAVTGAARADIVLDFKDNNAPTASATAFTTAEDIAKSGSLPAATDIDGDAVTYAKASDPAHGTVVVNSNGTYTYTPAANYNGA
;
A
#
# COMPACT_ATOMS: atom_id res chain seq x y z
N MET A 1 19.79 -59.07 22.03
CA MET A 1 19.50 -59.43 23.44
C MET A 1 18.04 -59.12 23.72
N LYS A 2 17.40 -59.92 24.59
CA LYS A 2 15.96 -60.03 24.85
C LYS A 2 15.28 -58.73 25.35
N ASN A 3 14.12 -58.43 24.75
CA ASN A 3 12.79 -57.94 25.22
C ASN A 3 12.60 -57.33 26.63
N PRO A 4 11.65 -56.36 26.79
CA PRO A 4 10.20 -56.61 26.65
C PRO A 4 9.35 -55.55 25.90
N TYR A 5 8.08 -55.92 25.64
CA TYR A 5 7.07 -55.28 24.77
C TYR A 5 6.37 -54.03 25.34
N ARG A 6 6.02 -53.07 24.45
CA ARG A 6 4.82 -52.20 24.49
C ARG A 6 4.68 -51.48 23.12
N ILE A 7 3.51 -51.51 22.47
CA ILE A 7 3.21 -50.60 21.34
C ILE A 7 2.17 -49.60 21.82
N VAL A 8 2.65 -48.41 22.12
CA VAL A 8 1.90 -47.15 22.30
C VAL A 8 2.74 -46.11 21.56
N ILE A 9 2.11 -45.28 20.72
CA ILE A 9 2.79 -44.15 20.09
C ILE A 9 1.97 -42.90 20.41
N GLU A 10 2.48 -42.08 21.33
CA GLU A 10 2.19 -40.65 21.44
C GLU A 10 3.50 -39.89 21.77
N ALA A 11 3.48 -38.60 21.45
CA ALA A 11 4.61 -37.68 21.38
C ALA A 11 4.99 -37.02 22.73
N SER A 12 6.20 -36.41 22.71
CA SER A 12 6.76 -35.38 23.61
C SER A 12 7.45 -35.82 24.92
N THR A 13 8.71 -35.37 25.08
CA THR A 13 9.18 -34.50 26.20
C THR A 13 10.63 -34.02 25.93
N THR A 14 10.87 -32.71 25.89
CA THR A 14 12.10 -32.07 26.46
C THR A 14 11.90 -31.95 27.99
N PRO A 15 12.92 -31.85 28.88
CA PRO A 15 14.09 -30.94 28.78
C PRO A 15 15.41 -31.44 29.42
N THR A 16 16.53 -30.70 29.22
CA THR A 16 17.42 -30.12 30.27
C THR A 16 18.87 -29.88 29.78
N ALA A 17 19.33 -28.63 29.95
CA ALA A 17 20.74 -28.28 30.17
C ALA A 17 21.07 -28.44 31.69
N PRO A 18 22.34 -28.55 32.15
CA PRO A 18 23.20 -27.34 32.27
C PRO A 18 24.73 -27.58 32.26
N ALA A 19 25.52 -26.52 32.06
CA ALA A 19 26.85 -26.40 32.69
C ALA A 19 27.31 -24.93 32.83
N ARG A 20 27.59 -24.52 34.07
CA ARG A 20 28.21 -23.24 34.48
C ARG A 20 29.75 -23.38 34.58
N ARG A 21 30.48 -22.31 34.25
CA ARG A 21 31.84 -21.96 34.77
C ARG A 21 32.21 -20.56 34.26
N ALA A 22 32.89 -19.64 34.93
CA ALA A 22 33.16 -19.29 36.33
C ALA A 22 33.72 -17.84 36.31
N LEU A 23 33.36 -17.00 37.28
CA LEU A 23 33.92 -15.65 37.45
C LEU A 23 35.40 -15.70 37.88
N LYS A 24 36.22 -14.78 37.33
CA LYS A 24 37.50 -14.36 37.93
C LYS A 24 37.45 -12.87 38.25
N ARG A 25 37.79 -12.54 39.49
CA ARG A 25 37.92 -11.19 40.05
C ARG A 25 39.27 -11.11 40.80
N ARG A 26 40.06 -10.06 40.55
CA ARG A 26 41.18 -9.52 41.38
C ARG A 26 41.57 -8.16 40.76
N MET A 27 41.16 -7.03 41.34
CA MET A 27 41.79 -6.18 42.39
C MET A 27 42.91 -5.24 41.90
N PRO A 28 43.06 -4.02 42.49
CA PRO A 28 43.47 -2.80 41.79
C PRO A 28 44.85 -2.24 42.19
N ALA A 29 45.45 -1.39 41.34
CA ALA A 29 46.52 -0.42 41.66
C ALA A 29 46.77 0.52 40.46
N PRO A 30 47.43 1.69 40.60
CA PRO A 30 47.33 2.74 41.63
C PRO A 30 46.88 4.10 41.02
N LEU A 31 46.58 5.08 41.88
CA LEU A 31 46.18 6.45 41.53
C LEU A 31 47.26 7.23 40.77
N VAL A 32 46.84 7.96 39.74
CA VAL A 32 47.55 9.13 39.18
C VAL A 32 46.66 10.36 39.40
N LEU A 33 47.26 11.45 39.87
CA LEU A 33 46.59 12.73 40.13
C LEU A 33 46.13 13.39 38.84
N GLU A 34 44.87 13.78 38.78
CA GLU A 34 44.37 14.78 37.82
C GLU A 34 43.98 16.09 38.52
N GLN A 35 44.05 17.15 37.73
CA GLN A 35 44.11 18.54 38.15
C GLN A 35 42.83 19.02 38.86
N ARG A 36 43.02 19.78 39.95
CA ARG A 36 41.94 20.49 40.63
C ARG A 36 41.50 21.68 39.78
N ILE A 37 40.34 21.59 39.14
CA ILE A 37 39.57 22.78 38.74
C ILE A 37 38.66 23.16 39.91
N MET A 38 38.80 24.41 40.34
CA MET A 38 38.01 25.04 41.38
C MET A 38 36.61 25.34 40.82
N PHE A 39 35.55 24.77 41.42
CA PHE A 39 34.16 25.06 41.05
C PHE A 39 33.57 26.11 42.00
N ASP A 40 33.07 27.20 41.42
CA ASP A 40 32.21 28.19 42.06
C ASP A 40 30.82 27.56 42.33
N GLY A 41 30.36 27.68 43.57
CA GLY A 41 29.13 27.09 44.10
C GLY A 41 27.82 27.69 43.59
N ALA A 42 27.84 28.67 42.67
CA ALA A 42 26.61 29.22 42.08
C ALA A 42 25.93 28.29 41.06
N ALA A 43 26.63 27.27 40.54
CA ALA A 43 26.08 26.36 39.53
C ALA A 43 25.23 25.22 40.13
N VAL A 44 25.43 24.88 41.40
CA VAL A 44 24.77 23.70 42.02
C VAL A 44 23.34 24.00 42.43
N ASP A 45 23.04 25.21 42.90
CA ASP A 45 21.68 25.59 43.29
C ASP A 45 20.76 25.80 42.07
N THR A 46 21.33 26.31 40.97
CA THR A 46 20.64 26.41 39.68
C THR A 46 20.35 25.03 39.09
N ALA A 47 21.26 24.06 39.25
CA ALA A 47 21.07 22.69 38.77
C ALA A 47 20.05 21.89 39.61
N VAL A 48 19.98 22.12 40.93
CA VAL A 48 18.98 21.48 41.80
C VAL A 48 17.60 22.10 41.56
N GLY A 49 17.50 23.43 41.42
CA GLY A 49 16.26 24.10 41.03
C GLY A 49 15.75 23.68 39.65
N ALA A 50 16.64 23.52 38.67
CA ALA A 50 16.29 23.00 37.34
C ALA A 50 15.88 21.52 37.37
N LYS A 51 16.47 20.70 38.24
CA LYS A 51 16.11 19.29 38.40
C LYS A 51 14.76 19.12 39.08
N VAL A 52 14.46 19.90 40.12
CA VAL A 52 13.16 19.88 40.80
C VAL A 52 12.07 20.47 39.89
N ALA A 53 12.37 21.50 39.09
CA ALA A 53 11.47 22.02 38.07
C ALA A 53 11.25 21.04 36.91
N ALA A 54 12.28 20.29 36.51
CA ALA A 54 12.17 19.23 35.50
C ALA A 54 11.39 18.00 36.04
N GLU A 55 11.53 17.65 37.31
CA GLU A 55 10.77 16.58 37.96
C GLU A 55 9.30 16.98 38.19
N HIS A 56 9.03 18.24 38.54
CA HIS A 56 7.65 18.77 38.58
C HIS A 56 7.04 18.89 37.19
N ALA A 57 7.78 19.38 36.19
CA ALA A 57 7.33 19.44 34.80
C ALA A 57 7.13 18.04 34.20
N ALA A 58 7.93 17.04 34.62
CA ALA A 58 7.74 15.65 34.24
C ALA A 58 6.51 15.02 34.92
N ALA A 59 6.21 15.39 36.16
CA ALA A 59 4.99 14.94 36.85
C ALA A 59 3.72 15.62 36.32
N ASP A 60 3.80 16.92 36.00
CA ASP A 60 2.72 17.69 35.37
C ASP A 60 2.52 17.26 33.90
N ASN A 61 3.58 16.93 33.17
CA ASN A 61 3.50 16.30 31.86
C ASN A 61 2.96 14.87 31.94
N ALA A 62 3.32 14.07 32.95
CA ALA A 62 2.74 12.73 33.12
C ALA A 62 1.25 12.77 33.52
N ALA A 63 0.83 13.81 34.25
CA ALA A 63 -0.57 14.07 34.56
C ALA A 63 -1.34 14.65 33.35
N ALA A 64 -0.70 15.49 32.54
CA ALA A 64 -1.23 16.00 31.28
C ALA A 64 -1.25 14.94 30.17
N GLU A 65 -0.30 14.01 30.15
CA GLU A 65 -0.26 12.82 29.29
C GLU A 65 -1.25 11.77 29.77
N ARG A 66 -1.51 11.64 31.09
CA ARG A 66 -2.64 10.86 31.61
C ARG A 66 -3.99 11.49 31.25
N ALA A 67 -4.11 12.81 31.34
CA ALA A 67 -5.32 13.55 30.97
C ALA A 67 -5.50 13.66 29.45
N ALA A 68 -4.42 13.57 28.66
CA ALA A 68 -4.44 13.49 27.20
C ALA A 68 -4.64 12.04 26.70
N ALA A 69 -4.19 11.04 27.46
CA ALA A 69 -4.56 9.64 27.26
C ALA A 69 -6.03 9.38 27.64
N GLU A 70 -6.61 10.14 28.58
CA GLU A 70 -8.07 10.17 28.84
C GLU A 70 -8.86 10.92 27.76
N LYS A 71 -8.16 11.62 26.86
CA LYS A 71 -8.69 12.20 25.62
C LYS A 71 -8.27 11.40 24.38
N ALA A 72 -7.86 10.14 24.56
CA ALA A 72 -7.53 9.24 23.48
C ALA A 72 -8.78 8.84 22.71
N ALA A 73 -8.63 8.80 21.39
CA ALA A 73 -9.46 8.10 20.42
C ALA A 73 -10.97 8.14 20.72
N ALA A 74 -11.70 9.03 20.06
CA ALA A 74 -13.13 9.16 20.29
C ALA A 74 -13.82 7.84 19.93
N VAL A 75 -14.40 7.16 20.92
CA VAL A 75 -15.33 6.06 20.68
C VAL A 75 -16.55 6.66 19.98
N VAL A 76 -16.65 6.46 18.67
CA VAL A 76 -17.70 7.10 17.85
C VAL A 76 -18.97 6.23 17.82
N LYS A 77 -18.85 4.94 18.15
CA LYS A 77 -19.95 3.98 18.20
C LYS A 77 -19.76 3.06 19.41
N ALA A 78 -20.71 3.10 20.36
CA ALA A 78 -20.75 2.25 21.54
C ALA A 78 -21.30 0.84 21.20
N PRO A 79 -20.93 -0.21 21.94
CA PRO A 79 -21.32 -1.59 21.61
C PRO A 79 -22.84 -1.77 21.68
N ALA A 80 -23.43 -2.28 20.60
CA ALA A 80 -24.83 -2.69 20.56
C ALA A 80 -24.91 -4.19 20.31
N ALA A 81 -25.29 -4.95 21.34
CA ALA A 81 -25.55 -6.38 21.22
C ALA A 81 -27.02 -6.63 20.87
N VAL A 82 -27.29 -7.15 19.66
CA VAL A 82 -28.39 -8.12 19.43
C VAL A 82 -27.95 -9.04 18.29
N VAL A 83 -27.73 -10.32 18.59
CA VAL A 83 -27.32 -11.35 17.62
C VAL A 83 -28.54 -12.11 17.12
N ALA A 84 -28.52 -12.53 15.85
CA ALA A 84 -29.53 -13.42 15.28
C ALA A 84 -29.56 -14.79 16.02
N PRO A 85 -30.68 -15.53 16.01
CA PRO A 85 -30.78 -16.78 16.76
C PRO A 85 -29.80 -17.85 16.21
N GLY A 86 -28.82 -18.23 17.02
CA GLY A 86 -27.89 -19.34 16.72
C GLY A 86 -26.41 -18.97 16.64
N GLU A 87 -26.06 -17.68 16.69
CA GLU A 87 -24.67 -17.20 16.62
C GLU A 87 -24.23 -16.61 17.98
N GLN A 88 -23.01 -16.91 18.41
CA GLN A 88 -22.47 -16.46 19.70
C GLN A 88 -22.03 -14.99 19.58
N ALA A 89 -22.40 -14.14 20.55
CA ALA A 89 -22.05 -12.72 20.50
C ALA A 89 -20.53 -12.54 20.63
N ARG A 90 -19.88 -12.05 19.55
CA ARG A 90 -18.47 -11.65 19.54
C ARG A 90 -18.30 -10.19 19.96
N HIS A 91 -17.24 -9.90 20.70
CA HIS A 91 -16.83 -8.56 21.08
C HIS A 91 -15.71 -8.10 20.14
N GLU A 92 -16.00 -7.15 19.26
CA GLU A 92 -15.07 -6.71 18.22
C GLU A 92 -14.85 -5.21 18.28
N ILE A 93 -13.63 -4.76 17.96
CA ILE A 93 -13.26 -3.36 17.92
C ILE A 93 -12.51 -3.04 16.62
N VAL A 94 -12.79 -1.88 16.01
CA VAL A 94 -12.09 -1.37 14.84
C VAL A 94 -11.39 -0.05 15.15
N PHE A 95 -10.12 0.02 14.78
CA PHE A 95 -9.27 1.20 14.78
C PHE A 95 -9.14 1.74 13.35
N ILE A 96 -9.31 3.04 13.16
CA ILE A 96 -9.24 3.69 11.85
C ILE A 96 -8.37 4.95 11.96
N GLU A 97 -7.29 5.05 11.19
CA GLU A 97 -6.50 6.29 11.09
C GLU A 97 -7.33 7.43 10.46
N ASP A 98 -7.22 8.65 10.98
CA ASP A 98 -8.00 9.79 10.50
C ASP A 98 -7.52 10.40 9.17
N ASN A 99 -6.40 9.91 8.62
CA ASN A 99 -5.88 10.24 7.29
C ASN A 99 -6.41 9.32 6.18
N VAL A 100 -7.41 8.48 6.46
CA VAL A 100 -8.16 7.76 5.42
C VAL A 100 -9.22 8.67 4.79
N THR A 101 -9.34 8.62 3.47
CA THR A 101 -10.34 9.39 2.71
C THR A 101 -11.75 9.13 3.27
N ASN A 102 -12.62 10.15 3.38
CA ASN A 102 -14.04 10.00 3.77
C ASN A 102 -14.28 9.19 5.07
N LEU A 103 -13.43 9.37 6.08
CA LEU A 103 -13.47 8.70 7.38
C LEU A 103 -14.87 8.53 7.98
N GLN A 104 -15.71 9.58 8.00
CA GLN A 104 -17.04 9.52 8.63
C GLN A 104 -17.97 8.52 7.93
N GLN A 105 -17.83 8.37 6.62
CA GLN A 105 -18.58 7.38 5.85
C GLN A 105 -18.07 5.97 6.11
N LEU A 106 -16.75 5.82 6.30
CA LEU A 106 -16.14 4.55 6.69
C LEU A 106 -16.63 4.09 8.07
N VAL A 107 -16.63 5.00 9.05
CA VAL A 107 -17.17 4.79 10.40
C VAL A 107 -18.65 4.40 10.34
N ALA A 108 -19.44 5.05 9.50
CA ALA A 108 -20.86 4.71 9.30
C ALA A 108 -21.06 3.34 8.62
N GLY A 109 -20.08 2.87 7.84
CA GLY A 109 -20.08 1.56 7.20
C GLY A 109 -19.77 0.40 8.14
N VAL A 110 -19.23 0.68 9.32
CA VAL A 110 -18.96 -0.35 10.34
C VAL A 110 -20.28 -0.95 10.82
N ARG A 111 -20.40 -2.27 10.72
CA ARG A 111 -21.59 -3.03 11.15
C ARG A 111 -21.95 -2.77 12.61
N ASP A 112 -23.22 -2.97 12.95
CA ASP A 112 -23.66 -2.89 14.35
C ASP A 112 -23.01 -3.99 15.18
N GLY A 113 -22.66 -3.68 16.44
CA GLY A 113 -21.98 -4.59 17.35
C GLY A 113 -20.44 -4.49 17.37
N VAL A 114 -19.83 -3.80 16.39
CA VAL A 114 -18.39 -3.51 16.40
C VAL A 114 -18.16 -2.13 17.01
N GLU A 115 -17.29 -2.04 18.02
CA GLU A 115 -16.85 -0.79 18.62
C GLU A 115 -15.92 -0.03 17.67
N VAL A 116 -16.10 1.28 17.51
CA VAL A 116 -15.31 2.08 16.58
C VAL A 116 -14.46 3.12 17.31
N VAL A 117 -13.16 3.09 17.03
CA VAL A 117 -12.15 3.97 17.59
C VAL A 117 -11.36 4.65 16.46
N VAL A 118 -11.36 5.98 16.43
CA VAL A 118 -10.60 6.76 15.43
C VAL A 118 -9.25 7.17 16.01
N LEU A 119 -8.17 6.86 15.28
CA LEU A 119 -6.79 7.19 15.61
C LEU A 119 -6.37 8.51 14.95
N ASP A 120 -5.59 9.30 15.67
CA ASP A 120 -4.96 10.52 15.13
C ASP A 120 -3.62 10.15 14.49
N HIS A 121 -3.52 10.28 13.16
CA HIS A 121 -2.34 9.91 12.37
C HIS A 121 -1.09 10.75 12.66
N THR A 122 -1.20 11.82 13.45
CA THR A 122 -0.03 12.64 13.82
C THR A 122 0.63 12.17 15.12
N ARG A 123 0.04 11.16 15.77
CA ARG A 123 0.52 10.58 17.04
C ARG A 123 0.82 9.10 16.85
N ASP A 124 1.50 8.50 17.84
CA ASP A 124 1.75 7.06 17.84
C ASP A 124 0.43 6.27 17.85
N GLY A 125 0.08 5.67 16.72
CA GLY A 125 -1.19 4.96 16.53
C GLY A 125 -1.26 3.68 17.38
N LEU A 126 -0.16 2.95 17.52
CA LEU A 126 -0.12 1.73 18.33
C LEU A 126 -0.32 2.03 19.82
N GLN A 127 0.26 3.11 20.32
CA GLN A 127 0.04 3.57 21.69
C GLN A 127 -1.41 4.02 21.93
N GLN A 128 -2.05 4.64 20.93
CA GLN A 128 -3.46 5.01 21.01
C GLN A 128 -4.38 3.78 21.07
N MET A 129 -4.10 2.74 20.27
CA MET A 129 -4.84 1.46 20.33
C MET A 129 -4.74 0.82 21.71
N LEU A 130 -3.54 0.72 22.28
CA LEU A 130 -3.32 0.18 23.62
C LEU A 130 -4.04 0.98 24.70
N ALA A 131 -4.07 2.31 24.57
CA ALA A 131 -4.79 3.16 25.51
C ALA A 131 -6.31 2.93 25.45
N ALA A 132 -6.87 2.76 24.25
CA ALA A 132 -8.30 2.47 24.06
C ALA A 132 -8.68 1.09 24.62
N LEU A 133 -7.85 0.07 24.44
CA LEU A 133 -8.12 -1.29 24.95
C LEU A 133 -7.93 -1.41 26.47
N LYS A 134 -7.37 -0.40 27.12
CA LYS A 134 -7.05 -0.45 28.54
C LYS A 134 -8.31 -0.53 29.40
N GLY A 135 -8.48 -1.66 30.09
CA GLY A 135 -9.64 -1.91 30.95
C GLY A 135 -10.84 -2.50 30.21
N HIS A 136 -10.72 -2.75 28.90
CA HIS A 136 -11.67 -3.59 28.17
C HIS A 136 -11.50 -5.05 28.62
N ALA A 137 -12.59 -5.81 28.61
CA ALA A 137 -12.47 -7.27 28.58
C ALA A 137 -11.80 -7.67 27.26
N PRO A 138 -11.05 -8.79 27.22
CA PRO A 138 -10.44 -9.26 25.98
C PRO A 138 -11.44 -9.30 24.83
N VAL A 139 -11.04 -8.82 23.66
CA VAL A 139 -11.88 -8.75 22.45
C VAL A 139 -11.62 -9.98 21.57
N ASP A 140 -12.64 -10.42 20.85
CA ASP A 140 -12.53 -11.53 19.90
C ASP A 140 -11.90 -11.08 18.58
N ALA A 141 -11.89 -9.79 18.26
CA ALA A 141 -11.21 -9.27 17.07
C ALA A 141 -10.79 -7.83 17.25
N ILE A 142 -9.59 -7.52 16.76
CA ILE A 142 -9.11 -6.16 16.49
C ILE A 142 -9.03 -5.99 14.98
N HIS A 143 -9.74 -5.00 14.47
CA HIS A 143 -9.62 -4.55 13.10
C HIS A 143 -8.79 -3.26 13.06
N LEU A 144 -7.87 -3.14 12.10
CA LEU A 144 -7.06 -1.95 11.88
C LEU A 144 -7.19 -1.48 10.44
N VAL A 145 -7.68 -0.26 10.22
CA VAL A 145 -7.74 0.39 8.90
C VAL A 145 -6.65 1.47 8.82
N THR A 146 -5.71 1.30 7.90
CA THR A 146 -4.45 2.06 7.80
C THR A 146 -3.99 2.19 6.34
N HIS A 147 -3.10 3.15 6.03
CA HIS A 147 -2.29 3.06 4.80
C HIS A 147 -1.24 1.96 4.94
N GLY A 148 -0.85 1.37 3.83
CA GLY A 148 0.07 0.24 3.80
C GLY A 148 0.80 0.11 2.47
N SER A 149 1.85 -0.69 2.50
CA SER A 149 2.47 -1.26 1.32
C SER A 149 3.14 -2.57 1.70
N ALA A 150 3.71 -3.29 0.73
CA ALA A 150 4.45 -4.53 0.97
C ALA A 150 5.36 -4.47 2.21
N GLY A 151 4.95 -5.14 3.30
CA GLY A 151 5.69 -5.26 4.55
C GLY A 151 5.69 -4.02 5.44
N GLN A 152 4.70 -3.15 5.30
CA GLN A 152 4.62 -1.85 5.96
C GLN A 152 3.17 -1.42 6.23
N ILE A 153 2.96 -0.81 7.40
CA ILE A 153 1.74 -0.06 7.78
C ILE A 153 2.12 1.33 8.28
N GLU A 154 1.17 2.27 8.20
CA GLU A 154 1.29 3.63 8.72
C GLU A 154 0.37 3.84 9.94
N LEU A 155 0.94 3.81 11.15
CA LEU A 155 0.21 4.04 12.40
C LEU A 155 0.74 5.33 13.07
N GLY A 156 0.55 6.45 12.36
CA GLY A 156 1.20 7.75 12.56
C GLY A 156 2.72 7.81 12.40
N ALA A 157 3.40 6.67 12.50
CA ALA A 157 4.72 6.46 11.95
C ALA A 157 4.74 5.16 11.13
N THR A 158 5.67 5.10 10.17
CA THR A 158 5.94 3.89 9.41
C THR A 158 6.40 2.76 10.34
N ILE A 159 5.61 1.68 10.41
CA ILE A 159 6.03 0.40 10.99
C ILE A 159 6.21 -0.58 9.84
N SER A 160 7.41 -1.13 9.71
CA SER A 160 7.75 -2.07 8.66
C SER A 160 8.58 -3.22 9.20
N GLY A 161 8.82 -4.25 8.39
CA GLY A 161 9.70 -5.35 8.77
C GLY A 161 11.10 -4.92 9.23
N ALA A 162 11.57 -3.73 8.83
CA ALA A 162 12.87 -3.20 9.23
C ALA A 162 12.92 -2.65 10.66
N ASN A 163 11.80 -2.17 11.21
CA ASN A 163 11.74 -1.54 12.53
C ASN A 163 10.73 -2.18 13.50
N ILE A 164 9.95 -3.17 13.07
CA ILE A 164 8.91 -3.82 13.86
C ILE A 164 9.40 -4.35 15.23
N GLU A 165 10.67 -4.76 15.31
CA GLU A 165 11.30 -5.21 16.56
C GLU A 165 11.34 -4.15 17.66
N GLN A 166 11.33 -2.87 17.29
CA GLN A 166 11.30 -1.76 18.25
C GLN A 166 9.94 -1.67 18.97
N TYR A 167 8.90 -2.27 18.40
CA TYR A 167 7.52 -2.24 18.89
C TYR A 167 7.08 -3.56 19.54
N ARG A 168 8.02 -4.48 19.78
CA ARG A 168 7.75 -5.83 20.32
C ARG A 168 6.87 -5.81 21.57
N ASP A 169 7.20 -4.96 22.53
CA ASP A 169 6.48 -4.90 23.80
C ASP A 169 5.07 -4.34 23.64
N GLN A 170 4.87 -3.40 22.71
CA GLN A 170 3.54 -2.87 22.40
C GLN A 170 2.68 -3.90 21.67
N PHE A 171 3.21 -4.61 20.67
CA PHE A 171 2.47 -5.67 19.99
C PHE A 171 2.13 -6.84 20.91
N ALA A 172 3.03 -7.21 21.83
CA ALA A 172 2.72 -8.21 22.85
C ALA A 172 1.59 -7.78 23.79
N GLN A 173 1.51 -6.48 24.14
CA GLN A 173 0.39 -5.93 24.92
C GLN A 173 -0.91 -5.87 24.11
N LEU A 174 -0.82 -5.58 22.81
CA LEU A 174 -1.97 -5.60 21.91
C LEU A 174 -2.56 -7.02 21.85
N GLY A 175 -1.69 -8.02 21.69
CA GLY A 175 -2.05 -9.43 21.76
C GLY A 175 -2.71 -9.85 23.07
N GLN A 176 -2.25 -9.34 24.21
CA GLN A 176 -2.88 -9.61 25.52
C GLN A 176 -4.30 -9.03 25.64
N SER A 177 -4.69 -8.12 24.76
CA SER A 177 -6.04 -7.55 24.72
C SER A 177 -7.00 -8.41 23.88
N LEU A 178 -6.49 -9.42 23.17
CA LEU A 178 -7.27 -10.39 22.41
C LEU A 178 -7.63 -11.62 23.27
N THR A 179 -8.73 -12.29 22.93
CA THR A 179 -9.01 -13.64 23.45
C THR A 179 -8.01 -14.65 22.89
N ALA A 180 -8.04 -15.89 23.39
CA ALA A 180 -7.09 -16.92 22.97
C ALA A 180 -7.18 -17.31 21.48
N ASN A 181 -8.33 -17.06 20.86
CA ASN A 181 -8.59 -17.22 19.42
C ASN A 181 -8.99 -15.86 18.82
N GLY A 182 -8.38 -14.78 19.34
CA GLY A 182 -8.70 -13.44 18.92
C GLY A 182 -7.93 -13.08 17.65
N ASP A 183 -8.62 -12.46 16.70
CA ASP A 183 -8.05 -12.14 15.39
C ASP A 183 -7.53 -10.69 15.32
N LEU A 184 -6.43 -10.46 14.58
CA LEU A 184 -5.96 -9.14 14.17
C LEU A 184 -6.08 -8.98 12.64
N LEU A 185 -7.04 -8.16 12.20
CA LEU A 185 -7.34 -7.94 10.78
C LEU A 185 -6.85 -6.56 10.34
N ILE A 186 -5.88 -6.51 9.41
CA ILE A 186 -5.23 -5.28 8.96
C ILE A 186 -5.66 -4.94 7.52
N TYR A 187 -6.43 -3.87 7.40
CA TYR A 187 -6.89 -3.28 6.15
C TYR A 187 -5.96 -2.15 5.75
N GLY A 188 -5.03 -2.41 4.83
CA GLY A 188 -4.14 -1.43 4.21
C GLY A 188 -3.63 -1.98 2.89
N CYS A 189 -3.44 -1.13 1.86
CA CYS A 189 -3.06 -1.64 0.55
C CYS A 189 -1.78 -2.43 0.66
N ASP A 190 -1.78 -3.59 0.04
CA ASP A 190 -0.57 -4.32 -0.25
C ASP A 190 0.25 -4.68 1.01
N VAL A 191 -0.29 -4.60 2.24
CA VAL A 191 0.46 -4.81 3.49
C VAL A 191 1.14 -6.17 3.50
N ALA A 192 0.41 -7.19 3.06
CA ALA A 192 0.89 -8.55 2.91
C ALA A 192 1.43 -8.86 1.51
N GLU A 193 1.51 -7.87 0.61
CA GLU A 193 1.97 -8.07 -0.76
C GLU A 193 3.43 -8.55 -0.77
N GLY A 194 3.65 -9.65 -1.49
CA GLY A 194 4.95 -10.25 -1.69
C GLY A 194 5.62 -10.81 -0.43
N LYS A 195 6.84 -11.32 -0.63
CA LYS A 195 7.61 -11.97 0.45
C LYS A 195 7.86 -11.07 1.67
N ALA A 196 8.05 -9.77 1.44
CA ALA A 196 8.24 -8.81 2.53
C ALA A 196 6.96 -8.58 3.33
N GLY A 197 5.80 -8.51 2.65
CA GLY A 197 4.49 -8.41 3.28
C GLY A 197 4.13 -9.65 4.09
N LEU A 198 4.29 -10.84 3.51
CA LEU A 198 4.05 -12.10 4.23
C LEU A 198 4.94 -12.22 5.48
N ALA A 199 6.24 -11.93 5.35
CA ALA A 199 7.15 -11.95 6.51
C ALA A 199 6.77 -10.92 7.58
N PHE A 200 6.19 -9.79 7.18
CA PHE A 200 5.68 -8.78 8.11
C PHE A 200 4.43 -9.26 8.85
N VAL A 201 3.49 -9.91 8.15
CA VAL A 201 2.29 -10.54 8.74
C VAL A 201 2.68 -11.67 9.71
N ASP A 202 3.57 -12.56 9.30
CA ASP A 202 4.10 -13.63 10.16
C ASP A 202 4.72 -13.05 11.44
N ARG A 203 5.51 -11.97 11.28
CA ARG A 203 6.15 -11.33 12.42
C ARG A 203 5.17 -10.65 13.37
N LEU A 204 4.11 -10.04 12.85
CA LEU A 204 3.03 -9.49 13.66
C LEU A 204 2.32 -10.59 14.45
N ALA A 205 2.04 -11.74 13.83
CA ALA A 205 1.43 -12.89 14.49
C ALA A 205 2.33 -13.44 15.61
N GLU A 206 3.63 -13.57 15.36
CA GLU A 206 4.59 -13.99 16.39
C GLU A 206 4.70 -13.01 17.57
N LEU A 207 4.59 -11.70 17.30
CA LEU A 207 4.71 -10.66 18.32
C LEU A 207 3.44 -10.50 19.16
N THR A 208 2.28 -10.68 18.54
CA THR A 208 0.96 -10.57 19.19
C THR A 208 0.48 -11.89 19.77
N HIS A 209 1.00 -13.02 19.28
CA HIS A 209 0.45 -14.36 19.52
C HIS A 209 -1.02 -14.50 19.11
N ALA A 210 -1.44 -13.74 18.10
CA ALA A 210 -2.78 -13.76 17.53
C ALA A 210 -2.75 -14.33 16.10
N ASP A 211 -3.92 -14.75 15.63
CA ASP A 211 -4.15 -15.00 14.21
C ASP A 211 -4.23 -13.63 13.50
N VAL A 212 -3.48 -13.46 12.40
CA VAL A 212 -3.34 -12.15 11.72
C VAL A 212 -3.74 -12.30 10.26
N ALA A 213 -4.57 -11.40 9.76
CA ALA A 213 -4.90 -11.30 8.34
C ALA A 213 -4.59 -9.90 7.79
N ALA A 214 -4.14 -9.82 6.54
CA ALA A 214 -3.88 -8.56 5.86
C ALA A 214 -4.06 -8.68 4.34
N SER A 215 -4.24 -7.54 3.68
CA SER A 215 -4.46 -7.48 2.23
C SER A 215 -3.18 -7.62 1.45
N THR A 216 -3.24 -8.32 0.32
CA THR A 216 -2.16 -8.44 -0.67
C THR A 216 -2.37 -7.54 -1.89
N ASP A 217 -3.50 -6.83 -1.95
CA ASP A 217 -3.84 -5.89 -3.00
C ASP A 217 -4.42 -4.59 -2.44
N ILE A 218 -5.00 -3.76 -3.32
CA ILE A 218 -5.66 -2.53 -2.89
C ILE A 218 -6.80 -2.88 -1.94
N THR A 219 -6.67 -2.47 -0.68
CA THR A 219 -7.78 -2.55 0.25
C THR A 219 -8.65 -1.31 0.11
N GLY A 220 -9.94 -1.51 -0.13
CA GLY A 220 -10.88 -0.39 -0.21
C GLY A 220 -12.06 -0.59 -1.14
N SER A 221 -12.53 0.50 -1.73
CA SER A 221 -13.73 0.49 -2.59
C SER A 221 -13.49 -0.24 -3.90
N ALA A 222 -14.48 -1.02 -4.34
CA ALA A 222 -14.53 -1.62 -5.66
C ALA A 222 -14.49 -0.59 -6.80
N ALA A 223 -14.87 0.68 -6.57
CA ALA A 223 -14.74 1.72 -7.61
C ALA A 223 -13.31 2.26 -7.76
N PHE A 224 -12.48 2.09 -6.74
CA PHE A 224 -11.02 2.23 -6.77
C PHE A 224 -10.35 0.88 -6.99
N HIS A 225 -11.19 -0.12 -7.31
CA HIS A 225 -10.85 -1.49 -7.64
C HIS A 225 -10.18 -2.26 -6.51
N GLY A 226 -10.19 -1.67 -5.32
CA GLY A 226 -9.85 -2.37 -4.11
C GLY A 226 -10.98 -3.24 -3.64
N ASN A 227 -10.67 -4.09 -2.68
CA ASN A 227 -11.66 -4.93 -2.04
C ASN A 227 -11.38 -5.01 -0.52
N TRP A 228 -12.29 -5.59 0.25
CA TRP A 228 -12.14 -5.70 1.72
C TRP A 228 -11.74 -7.12 2.16
N THR A 229 -11.33 -7.95 1.21
CA THR A 229 -10.77 -9.27 1.47
C THR A 229 -9.36 -9.10 2.00
N LEU A 230 -8.96 -9.99 2.89
CA LEU A 230 -7.61 -10.09 3.39
C LEU A 230 -7.08 -11.43 2.90
N GLU A 231 -6.30 -11.42 1.82
CA GLU A 231 -5.93 -12.64 1.10
C GLU A 231 -4.77 -13.39 1.78
N ALA A 232 -4.01 -12.71 2.64
CA ALA A 232 -2.95 -13.31 3.42
C ALA A 232 -3.38 -13.45 4.89
N GLN A 233 -3.08 -14.60 5.47
CA GLN A 233 -3.30 -14.85 6.88
C GLN A 233 -2.19 -15.71 7.49
N HIS A 234 -1.90 -15.48 8.76
CA HIS A 234 -1.15 -16.35 9.63
C HIS A 234 -2.09 -16.86 10.71
N GLY A 235 -2.28 -18.18 10.77
CA GLY A 235 -3.24 -18.79 11.69
C GLY A 235 -4.66 -18.92 11.11
N ALA A 236 -5.64 -19.19 11.96
CA ALA A 236 -7.03 -19.39 11.58
C ALA A 236 -7.84 -18.12 11.86
N ILE A 237 -8.57 -17.61 10.86
CA ILE A 237 -9.37 -16.39 11.01
C ILE A 237 -10.83 -16.76 11.15
N GLU A 238 -11.39 -16.62 12.34
CA GLU A 238 -12.82 -16.85 12.58
C GLU A 238 -13.67 -15.59 12.35
N THR A 239 -13.05 -14.41 12.39
CA THR A 239 -13.77 -13.13 12.27
C THR A 239 -14.17 -12.84 10.83
N ALA A 240 -15.42 -12.44 10.66
CA ALA A 240 -15.89 -11.93 9.37
C ALA A 240 -15.24 -10.57 9.07
N ALA A 241 -14.74 -10.40 7.85
CA ALA A 241 -14.21 -9.10 7.41
C ALA A 241 -15.26 -7.98 7.52
N LEU A 242 -14.81 -6.77 7.86
CA LEU A 242 -15.70 -5.63 8.11
C LEU A 242 -16.57 -5.24 6.92
N ALA A 243 -16.06 -5.39 5.69
CA ALA A 243 -16.74 -5.01 4.44
C ALA A 243 -17.35 -3.59 4.54
N LEU A 244 -16.49 -2.57 4.66
CA LEU A 244 -16.88 -1.19 4.99
C LEU A 244 -17.50 -0.43 3.80
N ASP A 245 -17.61 -1.05 2.64
CA ASP A 245 -18.29 -0.54 1.45
C ASP A 245 -19.82 -0.51 1.58
N ARG A 246 -20.41 -1.11 2.62
CA ARG A 246 -21.87 -1.08 2.89
C ARG A 246 -22.47 0.32 2.93
N ALA A 247 -21.67 1.33 3.31
CA ALA A 247 -22.08 2.74 3.32
C ALA A 247 -21.74 3.50 2.02
N GLY A 248 -21.21 2.82 1.00
CA GLY A 248 -20.82 3.40 -0.30
C GLY A 248 -19.50 4.17 -0.28
N TRP A 249 -18.57 3.81 0.60
CA TRP A 249 -17.25 4.46 0.73
C TRP A 249 -16.39 4.31 -0.54
N GLN A 250 -15.50 5.29 -0.81
CA GLN A 250 -14.77 5.46 -2.07
C GLN A 250 -13.30 5.93 -1.83
N GLY A 251 -12.33 5.00 -1.78
CA GLY A 251 -10.90 5.29 -1.57
C GLY A 251 -9.98 4.04 -1.56
N GLU A 252 -8.68 4.24 -1.26
CA GLU A 252 -7.58 3.24 -1.20
C GLU A 252 -6.45 3.65 -0.21
N LEU A 253 -5.44 2.78 -0.01
CA LEU A 253 -4.49 2.79 1.12
C LEU A 253 -2.93 2.52 0.84
N ALA A 254 -2.19 3.08 -0.17
CA ALA A 254 -0.77 2.70 -0.65
C ALA A 254 0.50 3.62 -0.29
N VAL A 255 1.81 3.20 -0.44
CA VAL A 255 3.14 3.93 -0.10
C VAL A 255 4.08 4.35 -1.29
N GLN A 256 4.96 5.40 -1.22
CA GLN A 256 5.84 5.94 -2.32
C GLN A 256 7.34 6.33 -1.97
N THR A 257 8.34 6.33 -2.92
CA THR A 257 9.71 6.98 -2.73
C THR A 257 9.59 8.47 -2.87
N VAL A 258 9.69 9.11 -1.73
CA VAL A 258 9.09 10.40 -1.51
C VAL A 258 10.18 11.34 -1.04
N TYR A 259 10.36 12.41 -1.79
CA TYR A 259 10.99 13.58 -1.25
C TYR A 259 9.87 14.54 -0.89
N ASP A 260 9.68 14.76 0.41
CA ASP A 260 8.75 15.77 0.87
C ASP A 260 9.34 17.14 0.52
N ALA A 261 8.81 17.76 -0.54
CA ALA A 261 9.16 19.13 -0.87
C ALA A 261 8.63 20.08 0.20
N ASN A 262 7.68 19.65 1.03
CA ASN A 262 7.12 20.40 2.14
C ASN A 262 6.69 21.81 1.73
N TRP A 263 6.02 21.88 0.58
CA TRP A 263 5.59 23.13 -0.06
C TRP A 263 6.73 24.10 -0.41
N GLN A 264 8.00 23.65 -0.39
CA GLN A 264 9.13 24.48 -0.82
C GLN A 264 9.02 24.82 -2.30
N THR A 265 9.60 25.95 -2.65
CA THR A 265 9.68 26.42 -4.03
C THR A 265 10.54 25.48 -4.87
N LEU A 266 10.00 25.04 -6.00
CA LEU A 266 10.81 24.47 -7.08
C LEU A 266 11.29 25.63 -7.97
N ASP A 267 12.58 25.91 -7.93
CA ASP A 267 13.20 27.04 -8.62
C ASP A 267 13.63 26.66 -10.05
N PHE A 268 12.74 26.90 -11.01
CA PHE A 268 13.04 26.76 -12.43
C PHE A 268 13.98 27.86 -12.96
N ASN A 269 14.28 28.88 -12.17
CA ASN A 269 14.97 30.10 -12.62
C ASN A 269 16.42 30.17 -12.16
N GLY A 270 16.70 29.65 -10.97
CA GLY A 270 18.02 29.33 -10.45
C GLY A 270 18.55 27.98 -10.94
N ALA A 271 17.83 27.35 -11.88
CA ALA A 271 18.26 26.11 -12.51
C ALA A 271 19.69 26.26 -13.05
N THR A 272 20.56 25.36 -12.60
CA THR A 272 22.01 25.39 -12.87
C THR A 272 22.37 25.23 -14.35
N SER A 273 21.43 24.70 -15.16
CA SER A 273 21.49 24.67 -16.62
C SER A 273 20.09 24.55 -17.21
N VAL A 274 19.83 25.24 -18.31
CA VAL A 274 18.72 24.96 -19.22
C VAL A 274 19.32 24.39 -20.50
N SER A 275 19.01 23.13 -20.81
CA SER A 275 19.63 22.41 -21.93
C SER A 275 18.65 21.41 -22.51
N GLY A 276 18.63 21.22 -23.83
CA GLY A 276 17.60 20.39 -24.42
C GLY A 276 17.80 20.09 -25.89
N SER A 277 16.89 19.30 -26.45
CA SER A 277 16.75 19.12 -27.88
C SER A 277 15.67 20.08 -28.38
N GLY A 278 16.05 21.02 -29.23
CA GLY A 278 15.13 22.00 -29.80
C GLY A 278 15.06 23.32 -29.03
N SER A 279 13.96 24.04 -29.25
CA SER A 279 13.72 25.41 -28.74
C SER A 279 12.72 25.47 -27.58
N GLY A 280 12.15 24.33 -27.20
CA GLY A 280 10.99 24.25 -26.31
C GLY A 280 9.66 24.64 -26.97
N LYS A 281 9.68 25.18 -28.20
CA LYS A 281 8.51 25.79 -28.86
C LYS A 281 7.75 24.85 -29.79
N SER A 282 8.35 23.73 -30.18
CA SER A 282 7.76 22.77 -31.12
C SER A 282 7.31 21.50 -30.42
N THR A 283 6.32 20.80 -30.99
CA THR A 283 5.94 19.46 -30.53
C THR A 283 7.16 18.53 -30.59
N GLY A 284 7.48 17.92 -29.45
CA GLY A 284 8.62 17.02 -29.29
C GLY A 284 9.90 17.68 -28.80
N ASP A 285 9.93 19.01 -28.65
CA ASP A 285 11.06 19.68 -28.01
C ASP A 285 11.13 19.28 -26.52
N VAL A 286 12.34 19.02 -26.01
CA VAL A 286 12.59 18.59 -24.63
C VAL A 286 13.64 19.47 -23.97
N MET A 287 13.28 20.08 -22.84
CA MET A 287 14.10 21.03 -22.11
C MET A 287 14.34 20.54 -20.67
N ARG A 288 15.60 20.41 -20.27
CA ARG A 288 16.01 20.11 -18.89
C ARG A 288 16.25 21.41 -18.14
N PHE A 289 15.62 21.52 -16.97
CA PHE A 289 15.88 22.52 -15.93
C PHE A 289 16.62 21.82 -14.79
N GLY A 290 17.92 22.06 -14.68
CA GLY A 290 18.77 21.34 -13.71
C GLY A 290 18.69 21.91 -12.29
N ASN A 291 18.56 21.05 -11.27
CA ASN A 291 18.50 21.40 -9.85
C ASN A 291 17.37 22.39 -9.51
N VAL A 292 16.12 22.01 -9.79
CA VAL A 292 14.94 22.80 -9.42
C VAL A 292 14.66 22.77 -7.92
N ILE A 293 15.10 21.74 -7.20
CA ILE A 293 15.01 21.68 -5.73
C ILE A 293 16.12 20.77 -5.18
N THR A 294 16.58 21.05 -3.96
CA THR A 294 17.47 20.15 -3.21
C THR A 294 16.82 19.79 -1.89
N ILE A 295 16.53 18.50 -1.68
CA ILE A 295 15.90 17.97 -0.47
C ILE A 295 16.88 16.99 0.17
N ASN A 296 17.27 17.20 1.43
CA ASN A 296 18.21 16.34 2.14
C ASN A 296 19.53 16.09 1.39
N GLY A 297 20.06 17.12 0.71
CA GLY A 297 21.31 17.04 -0.07
C GLY A 297 21.18 16.37 -1.45
N GLN A 298 19.97 15.91 -1.80
CA GLN A 298 19.65 15.34 -3.10
C GLN A 298 19.06 16.42 -4.01
N ALA A 299 19.80 16.81 -5.04
CA ALA A 299 19.32 17.72 -6.08
C ALA A 299 18.39 16.99 -7.07
N ILE A 300 17.33 17.67 -7.50
CA ILE A 300 16.30 17.15 -8.41
C ILE A 300 16.24 18.05 -9.67
N ASP A 301 16.29 17.44 -10.86
CA ASP A 301 16.08 18.10 -12.15
C ASP A 301 14.61 18.00 -12.58
N ALA A 302 14.11 19.00 -13.32
CA ALA A 302 12.83 18.94 -14.02
C ALA A 302 13.04 18.84 -15.54
N ILE A 303 12.30 17.95 -16.19
CA ILE A 303 12.34 17.74 -17.65
C ILE A 303 10.99 18.15 -18.22
N VAL A 304 10.98 19.13 -19.13
CA VAL A 304 9.78 19.67 -19.76
C VAL A 304 9.73 19.22 -21.23
N THR A 305 8.68 18.51 -21.61
CA THR A 305 8.39 18.13 -23.00
C THR A 305 7.22 18.93 -23.53
N THR A 306 7.37 19.53 -24.71
CA THR A 306 6.32 20.38 -25.31
C THR A 306 5.52 19.62 -26.36
N THR A 307 4.19 19.80 -26.34
CA THR A 307 3.27 19.41 -27.42
C THR A 307 2.38 20.59 -27.77
N VAL A 308 2.23 20.90 -29.06
CA VAL A 308 1.41 22.02 -29.56
C VAL A 308 0.26 21.50 -30.41
N ASP A 309 -0.95 22.04 -30.21
CA ASP A 309 -2.16 21.73 -30.99
C ASP A 309 -2.80 23.03 -31.48
N ARG A 310 -2.82 23.25 -32.80
CA ARG A 310 -3.46 24.42 -33.45
C ARG A 310 -3.06 25.76 -32.82
N ALA A 311 -1.79 25.90 -32.44
CA ALA A 311 -1.19 27.10 -31.88
C ALA A 311 0.29 27.23 -32.29
N THR A 312 0.90 28.38 -32.02
CA THR A 312 2.36 28.60 -32.02
C THR A 312 2.80 29.12 -30.66
N ILE A 313 4.05 28.82 -30.28
CA ILE A 313 4.68 29.35 -29.06
C ILE A 313 5.64 30.46 -29.47
N ASP A 314 5.28 31.70 -29.20
CA ASP A 314 6.10 32.86 -29.57
C ASP A 314 7.26 33.03 -28.58
N ILE A 315 6.96 32.79 -27.31
CA ILE A 315 7.87 32.95 -26.17
C ILE A 315 7.91 31.67 -25.35
N TYR A 316 9.13 31.26 -24.96
CA TYR A 316 9.42 30.12 -24.10
C TYR A 316 10.64 30.47 -23.24
N ASP A 317 10.65 30.05 -21.96
CA ASP A 317 11.80 30.24 -21.09
C ASP A 317 12.91 29.23 -21.41
N ASP A 318 13.65 29.50 -22.48
CA ASP A 318 14.81 28.73 -22.91
C ASP A 318 16.15 29.42 -22.58
N ALA A 319 17.25 28.74 -22.90
CA ALA A 319 18.61 29.23 -22.68
C ALA A 319 19.04 30.38 -23.61
N SER A 320 18.25 30.70 -24.65
CA SER A 320 18.59 31.71 -25.66
C SER A 320 18.18 33.13 -25.30
N GLY A 321 17.37 33.30 -24.24
CA GLY A 321 17.07 34.60 -23.63
C GLY A 321 15.67 34.63 -23.04
N LYS A 322 15.56 35.06 -21.78
CA LYS A 322 14.28 35.21 -21.09
C LYS A 322 13.48 36.37 -21.70
N PRO A 323 12.17 36.20 -21.94
CA PRO A 323 11.32 37.14 -22.69
C PRO A 323 11.03 38.47 -21.99
N SER A 324 11.38 38.60 -20.71
CA SER A 324 11.24 39.82 -19.93
C SER A 324 12.29 39.86 -18.81
N THR A 325 12.39 41.00 -18.12
CA THR A 325 13.18 41.11 -16.87
C THR A 325 12.61 40.27 -15.72
N GLU A 326 11.39 39.73 -15.87
CA GLU A 326 10.69 38.94 -14.87
C GLU A 326 11.03 37.46 -15.06
N THR A 327 12.15 37.07 -14.46
CA THR A 327 12.85 35.82 -14.74
C THR A 327 12.42 34.65 -13.86
N LYS A 328 11.25 34.73 -13.19
CA LYS A 328 10.86 33.90 -12.03
C LYS A 328 9.84 32.77 -12.28
N TYR A 329 9.30 32.63 -13.48
CA TYR A 329 8.25 31.64 -13.78
C TYR A 329 8.54 30.95 -15.09
N PHE A 330 7.89 29.79 -15.32
CA PHE A 330 7.79 29.20 -16.65
C PHE A 330 6.63 29.86 -17.41
N GLN A 331 6.91 30.61 -18.48
CA GLN A 331 6.01 31.58 -19.11
C GLN A 331 5.91 31.39 -20.63
N PRO A 332 5.07 30.47 -21.11
CA PRO A 332 4.79 30.38 -22.53
C PRO A 332 3.78 31.44 -22.99
N ASN A 333 4.09 32.12 -24.11
CA ASN A 333 3.08 32.89 -24.84
C ASN A 333 2.65 32.13 -26.07
N LEU A 334 1.34 31.94 -26.19
CA LEU A 334 0.71 31.17 -27.24
C LEU A 334 -0.08 32.07 -28.18
N ASN A 335 0.05 31.80 -29.47
CA ASN A 335 -0.85 32.33 -30.50
C ASN A 335 -1.69 31.17 -31.04
N VAL A 336 -2.98 31.14 -30.69
CA VAL A 336 -3.89 30.03 -30.96
C VAL A 336 -4.68 30.30 -32.23
N ALA A 337 -4.60 29.36 -33.17
CA ALA A 337 -5.17 29.50 -34.51
C ALA A 337 -6.66 29.13 -34.59
N SER A 338 -7.20 28.34 -33.64
CA SER A 338 -8.61 27.92 -33.65
C SER A 338 -9.08 27.37 -32.29
N ALA A 339 -10.40 27.20 -32.14
CA ALA A 339 -11.07 26.81 -30.89
C ALA A 339 -10.55 25.52 -30.28
N GLY A 340 -10.18 25.58 -28.99
CA GLY A 340 -9.63 24.47 -28.23
C GLY A 340 -8.16 24.19 -28.51
N GLY A 341 -7.48 25.01 -29.32
CA GLY A 341 -6.04 24.94 -29.54
C GLY A 341 -5.25 25.47 -28.34
N GLY A 342 -3.95 25.15 -28.30
CA GLY A 342 -3.06 25.48 -27.18
C GLY A 342 -1.75 24.70 -27.20
N ALA A 343 -1.07 24.66 -26.06
CA ALA A 343 0.13 23.86 -25.84
C ALA A 343 0.02 23.09 -24.52
N THR A 344 0.64 21.90 -24.48
CA THR A 344 0.79 21.05 -23.31
C THR A 344 2.27 20.93 -22.96
N PHE A 345 2.60 21.13 -21.70
CA PHE A 345 3.93 21.00 -21.14
C PHE A 345 3.91 19.86 -20.13
N THR A 346 4.58 18.76 -20.46
CA THR A 346 4.74 17.61 -19.56
C THR A 346 6.00 17.81 -18.75
N VAL A 347 5.88 17.95 -17.43
CA VAL A 347 7.01 18.14 -16.50
C VAL A 347 7.22 16.85 -15.72
N ALA A 348 8.44 16.31 -15.70
CA ALA A 348 8.82 15.11 -14.95
C ALA A 348 10.08 15.34 -14.10
N PHE A 349 10.21 14.64 -12.97
CA PHE A 349 11.27 14.88 -11.99
C PHE A 349 12.26 13.72 -11.89
N TYR A 350 13.55 14.06 -11.87
CA TYR A 350 14.65 13.10 -11.84
C TYR A 350 15.73 13.49 -10.84
N LYS A 351 16.46 12.52 -10.30
CA LYS A 351 17.74 12.78 -9.61
C LYS A 351 18.65 13.58 -10.55
N ALA A 352 19.23 14.65 -10.02
CA ALA A 352 20.02 15.58 -10.80
C ALA A 352 21.15 14.88 -11.58
N GLY A 353 21.31 15.25 -12.86
CA GLY A 353 22.37 14.76 -13.75
C GLY A 353 22.17 13.33 -14.29
N THR A 354 21.08 12.65 -13.94
CA THR A 354 20.83 11.28 -14.40
C THR A 354 20.09 11.19 -15.74
N TYR A 355 19.38 12.25 -16.14
CA TYR A 355 18.65 12.30 -17.40
C TYR A 355 19.59 12.53 -18.59
N THR A 356 19.59 11.62 -19.56
CA THR A 356 20.43 11.67 -20.78
C THR A 356 19.61 11.64 -22.08
N GLY A 357 18.28 11.64 -21.98
CA GLY A 357 17.34 11.50 -23.10
C GLY A 357 16.00 10.91 -22.66
N ALA A 358 14.99 10.93 -23.55
CA ALA A 358 13.63 10.50 -23.21
C ALA A 358 13.62 9.08 -22.61
N GLY A 359 13.06 8.93 -21.41
CA GLY A 359 12.98 7.65 -20.69
C GLY A 359 14.26 7.19 -20.00
N THR A 360 15.28 8.03 -19.86
CA THR A 360 16.54 7.71 -19.14
C THR A 360 16.66 8.51 -17.83
N GLY A 361 17.35 7.95 -16.83
CA GLY A 361 17.59 8.59 -15.52
C GLY A 361 16.79 7.97 -14.36
N THR A 362 17.00 8.47 -13.14
CA THR A 362 16.31 7.99 -11.92
C THR A 362 15.14 8.91 -11.57
N ALA A 363 13.91 8.47 -11.79
CA ALA A 363 12.70 9.23 -11.47
C ALA A 363 12.49 9.39 -9.95
N VAL A 364 11.82 10.48 -9.54
CA VAL A 364 11.45 10.73 -8.14
C VAL A 364 9.99 11.14 -8.03
N THR A 365 9.36 10.86 -6.89
CA THR A 365 8.09 11.47 -6.53
C THR A 365 8.32 12.55 -5.48
N LEU A 366 7.81 13.74 -5.75
CA LEU A 366 7.77 14.83 -4.79
C LEU A 366 6.44 14.81 -4.05
N GLN A 367 6.44 15.00 -2.73
CA GLN A 367 5.22 15.25 -1.98
C GLN A 367 5.07 16.73 -1.66
N LYS A 368 3.82 17.15 -1.42
CA LYS A 368 3.46 18.52 -1.00
C LYS A 368 4.01 19.56 -1.98
N VAL A 369 3.71 19.40 -3.26
CA VAL A 369 4.07 20.35 -4.32
C VAL A 369 2.87 21.21 -4.65
N ALA A 370 3.05 22.52 -4.75
CA ALA A 370 2.02 23.43 -5.23
C ALA A 370 2.47 24.09 -6.53
N ILE A 371 1.51 24.36 -7.41
CA ILE A 371 1.74 25.09 -8.65
C ILE A 371 0.65 26.13 -8.75
N ASN A 372 1.05 27.39 -8.84
CA ASN A 372 0.16 28.47 -9.23
C ASN A 372 0.26 28.66 -10.73
N SER A 373 -0.87 28.99 -11.35
CA SER A 373 -0.90 29.52 -12.68
C SER A 373 -1.66 30.83 -12.72
N TYR A 374 -1.08 31.78 -13.42
CA TYR A 374 -1.61 33.12 -13.61
C TYR A 374 -1.81 33.35 -15.10
N ASP A 375 -3.00 33.75 -15.49
CA ASP A 375 -3.21 34.40 -16.78
C ASP A 375 -2.72 35.86 -16.70
N ILE A 376 -1.78 36.20 -17.58
CA ILE A 376 -1.09 37.49 -17.62
C ILE A 376 -1.26 38.09 -19.01
N ASP A 377 -2.50 38.40 -19.39
CA ASP A 377 -2.80 39.17 -20.59
C ASP A 377 -2.31 40.63 -20.47
N THR A 378 -1.01 40.83 -20.68
CA THR A 378 -0.34 42.14 -20.59
C THR A 378 -0.74 43.13 -21.69
N SER A 379 -1.32 42.64 -22.80
CA SER A 379 -1.55 43.43 -24.02
C SER A 379 -3.03 43.69 -24.37
N GLY A 380 -3.99 43.12 -23.63
CA GLY A 380 -5.42 43.28 -23.91
C GLY A 380 -5.89 42.77 -25.29
N ASN A 381 -5.04 42.00 -25.99
CA ASN A 381 -5.30 41.48 -27.33
C ASN A 381 -6.02 40.12 -27.35
N SER A 382 -6.29 39.53 -26.17
CA SER A 382 -7.11 38.32 -26.08
C SER A 382 -8.58 38.68 -26.25
N THR A 383 -9.17 38.30 -27.38
CA THR A 383 -10.59 38.52 -27.69
C THR A 383 -11.48 37.36 -27.29
N ASP A 384 -10.93 36.32 -26.65
CA ASP A 384 -11.56 35.02 -26.52
C ASP A 384 -11.33 34.39 -25.13
N ARG A 385 -12.07 33.32 -24.81
CA ARG A 385 -12.01 32.64 -23.51
C ARG A 385 -10.77 31.77 -23.44
N GLN A 386 -9.80 32.15 -22.63
CA GLN A 386 -8.65 31.29 -22.40
C GLN A 386 -8.98 30.14 -21.44
N TYR A 387 -8.14 29.13 -21.46
CA TYR A 387 -8.26 28.00 -20.55
C TYR A 387 -6.90 27.46 -20.12
N GLN A 388 -6.93 26.77 -18.99
CA GLN A 388 -5.85 25.92 -18.51
C GLN A 388 -6.40 24.60 -18.00
N VAL A 389 -5.61 23.54 -18.09
CA VAL A 389 -5.98 22.18 -17.72
C VAL A 389 -4.87 21.61 -16.85
N PHE A 390 -5.27 21.07 -15.71
CA PHE A 390 -4.41 20.34 -14.80
C PHE A 390 -5.00 18.95 -14.54
N SER A 391 -4.15 17.97 -14.23
CA SER A 391 -4.56 16.64 -13.81
C SER A 391 -3.67 16.12 -12.69
N GLY A 392 -4.14 15.09 -11.99
CA GLY A 392 -3.38 14.37 -10.97
C GLY A 392 -3.09 15.12 -9.67
N PHE A 393 -3.70 16.30 -9.46
CA PHE A 393 -3.58 17.08 -8.22
C PHE A 393 -4.60 16.62 -7.18
N SER A 394 -4.33 16.81 -5.88
CA SER A 394 -5.21 16.46 -4.76
C SER A 394 -6.31 17.49 -4.51
N ARG A 395 -5.99 18.78 -4.69
CA ARG A 395 -6.96 19.87 -4.61
C ARG A 395 -6.50 21.09 -5.36
N TYR A 396 -7.41 22.05 -5.53
CA TYR A 396 -7.11 23.35 -6.10
C TYR A 396 -7.74 24.49 -5.28
N GLU A 397 -7.18 25.68 -5.46
CA GLU A 397 -7.67 26.94 -4.92
C GLU A 397 -7.92 27.93 -6.06
N LEU A 398 -9.08 28.56 -6.00
CA LEU A 398 -9.44 29.68 -6.85
C LEU A 398 -9.50 30.96 -6.03
N SER A 399 -9.00 32.05 -6.60
CA SER A 399 -9.28 33.38 -6.04
C SER A 399 -10.77 33.67 -6.09
N THR A 400 -11.33 34.29 -5.04
CA THR A 400 -12.75 34.71 -5.06
C THR A 400 -13.06 35.73 -6.15
N ALA A 401 -12.04 36.40 -6.68
CA ALA A 401 -12.18 37.34 -7.78
C ALA A 401 -12.03 36.68 -9.17
N THR A 402 -11.83 35.35 -9.25
CA THR A 402 -11.58 34.71 -10.53
C THR A 402 -12.79 34.51 -11.42
N GLN A 403 -12.60 34.82 -12.70
CA GLN A 403 -13.57 34.57 -13.77
C GLN A 403 -13.40 33.18 -14.39
N LEU A 404 -12.43 32.40 -13.91
CA LEU A 404 -12.21 31.03 -14.31
C LEU A 404 -13.23 30.12 -13.64
N VAL A 405 -14.01 29.41 -14.45
CA VAL A 405 -14.92 28.37 -14.00
C VAL A 405 -14.26 27.01 -14.21
N PRO A 406 -14.08 26.24 -13.13
CA PRO A 406 -13.58 24.88 -13.24
C PRO A 406 -14.66 23.96 -13.82
N THR A 407 -14.26 23.05 -14.69
CA THR A 407 -15.11 21.97 -15.21
C THR A 407 -14.28 20.70 -15.21
N VAL A 408 -14.78 19.68 -14.51
CA VAL A 408 -14.18 18.36 -14.56
C VAL A 408 -14.45 17.77 -15.94
N GLN A 409 -13.38 17.37 -16.62
CA GLN A 409 -13.44 16.75 -17.93
C GLN A 409 -13.67 15.25 -17.82
N ALA A 410 -14.09 14.62 -18.92
CA ALA A 410 -14.22 13.16 -18.97
C ALA A 410 -12.89 12.46 -18.65
N ASP A 411 -11.74 13.10 -18.90
CA ASP A 411 -10.39 12.60 -18.63
C ASP A 411 -9.91 12.77 -17.18
N GLY A 412 -10.78 13.25 -16.28
CA GLY A 412 -10.44 13.50 -14.88
C GLY A 412 -9.55 14.72 -14.68
N SER A 413 -9.09 15.35 -15.77
CA SER A 413 -8.48 16.68 -15.69
C SER A 413 -9.55 17.72 -15.34
N VAL A 414 -9.11 18.84 -14.77
CA VAL A 414 -9.98 19.99 -14.55
C VAL A 414 -9.54 21.07 -15.52
N ILE A 415 -10.46 21.44 -16.41
CA ILE A 415 -10.30 22.63 -17.24
C ILE A 415 -10.81 23.83 -16.45
N PHE A 416 -10.04 24.89 -16.42
CA PHE A 416 -10.42 26.19 -15.87
C PHE A 416 -10.59 27.12 -17.06
N VAL A 417 -11.83 27.55 -17.32
CA VAL A 417 -12.17 28.37 -18.51
C VAL A 417 -12.78 29.68 -18.07
N TYR A 418 -12.43 30.79 -18.73
CA TYR A 418 -13.09 32.06 -18.51
C TYR A 418 -14.59 32.04 -18.86
N THR A 419 -15.43 32.69 -18.05
CA THR A 419 -16.87 32.84 -18.33
C THR A 419 -17.19 33.82 -19.44
N THR A 420 -16.32 34.81 -19.67
CA THR A 420 -16.54 35.92 -20.61
C THR A 420 -15.43 35.96 -21.64
N ASN A 421 -15.78 36.38 -22.87
CA ASN A 421 -14.79 36.70 -23.89
C ASN A 421 -14.07 37.98 -23.46
N SER A 422 -12.73 37.98 -23.48
CA SER A 422 -11.87 39.11 -23.08
C SER A 422 -11.94 39.44 -21.56
N PRO A 423 -11.24 38.69 -20.69
CA PRO A 423 -10.99 39.14 -19.32
C PRO A 423 -10.27 40.51 -19.37
N ALA A 424 -10.51 41.37 -18.38
CA ALA A 424 -9.85 42.67 -18.33
C ALA A 424 -8.32 42.48 -18.40
N PRO A 425 -7.56 43.30 -19.17
CA PRO A 425 -6.12 43.15 -19.30
C PRO A 425 -5.49 43.08 -17.91
N ASN A 426 -4.71 42.02 -17.66
CA ASN A 426 -4.00 41.85 -16.41
C ASN A 426 -2.50 42.06 -16.64
N PRO A 427 -2.00 43.30 -16.55
CA PRO A 427 -0.57 43.57 -16.67
C PRO A 427 0.22 43.13 -15.43
N ASN A 428 -0.46 42.71 -14.35
CA ASN A 428 0.17 42.41 -13.07
C ASN A 428 0.24 40.89 -12.86
N ILE A 429 1.46 40.36 -12.97
CA ILE A 429 1.83 38.95 -12.68
C ILE A 429 1.52 38.51 -11.24
N TYR A 430 1.08 39.42 -10.38
CA TYR A 430 0.66 39.18 -8.99
C TYR A 430 -0.84 39.42 -8.75
N ALA A 431 -1.63 39.70 -9.78
CA ALA A 431 -3.06 39.93 -9.59
C ALA A 431 -3.79 38.60 -9.37
N ASP A 432 -4.29 38.44 -8.14
CA ASP A 432 -4.92 37.22 -7.66
C ASP A 432 -6.18 36.81 -8.41
N GLY A 433 -6.90 37.78 -9.01
CA GLY A 433 -8.16 37.53 -9.72
C GLY A 433 -8.07 36.55 -10.90
N PHE A 434 -6.89 36.04 -11.26
CA PHE A 434 -6.70 35.13 -12.39
C PHE A 434 -5.90 33.89 -12.03
N ARG A 435 -5.70 33.63 -10.72
CA ARG A 435 -4.89 32.52 -10.24
C ARG A 435 -5.69 31.22 -10.13
N VAL A 436 -5.14 30.14 -10.66
CA VAL A 436 -5.44 28.77 -10.25
C VAL A 436 -4.25 28.22 -9.49
N LYS A 437 -4.46 27.70 -8.29
CA LYS A 437 -3.41 27.00 -7.56
C LYS A 437 -3.79 25.55 -7.40
N VAL A 438 -2.96 24.63 -7.86
CA VAL A 438 -3.15 23.18 -7.70
C VAL A 438 -2.13 22.64 -6.70
N TYR A 439 -2.58 21.68 -5.90
CA TYR A 439 -1.80 21.04 -4.85
C TYR A 439 -1.65 19.57 -5.18
N TYR A 440 -0.43 19.05 -5.07
CA TYR A 440 -0.11 17.65 -5.26
C TYR A 440 0.39 17.09 -3.94
N ASP A 441 -0.33 16.12 -3.40
CA ASP A 441 0.17 15.35 -2.26
C ASP A 441 1.31 14.44 -2.69
N SER A 442 1.29 13.98 -3.95
CA SER A 442 2.31 13.15 -4.58
C SER A 442 2.40 13.49 -6.08
N LEU A 443 3.59 13.80 -6.58
CA LEU A 443 3.83 14.28 -7.94
C LEU A 443 5.10 13.65 -8.54
N SER A 444 4.92 12.73 -9.49
CA SER A 444 5.99 12.15 -10.30
C SER A 444 6.13 12.85 -11.66
N SER A 445 5.01 13.28 -12.24
CA SER A 445 4.93 14.07 -13.45
C SER A 445 3.60 14.80 -13.55
N ILE A 446 3.56 15.92 -14.27
CA ILE A 446 2.36 16.73 -14.50
C ILE A 446 2.25 17.13 -15.97
N ASN A 447 1.02 17.12 -16.49
CA ASN A 447 0.66 17.77 -17.74
C ASN A 447 0.00 19.11 -17.43
N ILE A 448 0.63 20.20 -17.89
CA ILE A 448 0.08 21.54 -17.81
C ILE A 448 -0.32 21.96 -19.21
N LYS A 449 -1.61 22.10 -19.49
CA LYS A 449 -2.09 22.52 -20.81
C LYS A 449 -2.80 23.84 -20.73
N SER A 450 -2.50 24.76 -21.64
CA SER A 450 -3.20 26.06 -21.73
C SER A 450 -3.44 26.48 -23.17
N GLY A 451 -4.44 27.33 -23.38
CA GLY A 451 -4.83 27.77 -24.71
C GLY A 451 -6.08 28.64 -24.74
N VAL A 452 -6.76 28.62 -25.89
CA VAL A 452 -7.95 29.45 -26.17
C VAL A 452 -9.14 28.58 -26.59
N ASN A 453 -10.30 28.83 -26.00
CA ASN A 453 -11.56 28.08 -26.14
C ASN A 453 -12.54 28.72 -27.16
N GLY A 454 -12.03 29.42 -28.17
CA GLY A 454 -12.84 29.98 -29.27
C GLY A 454 -12.03 30.26 -30.53
N ALA A 455 -12.57 31.04 -31.47
CA ALA A 455 -12.17 31.08 -32.88
C ALA A 455 -10.68 31.43 -33.16
N GLY A 456 -9.95 31.93 -32.16
CA GLY A 456 -8.50 32.18 -32.21
C GLY A 456 -8.11 33.31 -31.26
N GLY A 457 -6.84 33.38 -30.84
CA GLY A 457 -6.41 34.43 -29.93
C GLY A 457 -5.06 34.21 -29.28
N PHE A 458 -4.64 35.19 -28.50
CA PHE A 458 -3.41 35.16 -27.73
C PHE A 458 -3.69 34.61 -26.32
N ALA A 459 -2.77 33.82 -25.77
CA ALA A 459 -2.83 33.29 -24.42
C ALA A 459 -1.47 33.39 -23.72
N GLN A 460 -1.42 34.09 -22.58
CA GLN A 460 -0.20 34.30 -21.79
C GLN A 460 -0.39 33.72 -20.39
N PHE A 461 0.39 32.70 -20.05
CA PHE A 461 0.32 32.09 -18.73
C PHE A 461 1.70 32.12 -18.06
N ALA A 462 1.73 32.35 -16.75
CA ALA A 462 2.89 32.03 -15.91
C ALA A 462 2.56 30.83 -15.03
N TYR A 463 3.48 29.87 -14.98
CA TYR A 463 3.44 28.77 -14.01
C TYR A 463 4.53 28.97 -12.96
N ASP A 464 4.08 29.03 -11.72
CA ASP A 464 4.87 29.31 -10.53
C ASP A 464 4.80 28.12 -9.58
N PHE A 465 5.94 27.45 -9.42
CA PHE A 465 6.08 26.29 -8.54
C PHE A 465 6.52 26.71 -7.12
N SER A 466 6.22 27.95 -6.69
CA SER A 466 6.52 28.49 -5.37
C SER A 466 5.29 28.69 -4.48
N ILE A 467 5.51 28.77 -3.17
CA ILE A 467 4.50 29.23 -2.19
C ILE A 467 4.85 30.58 -1.55
N THR A 468 6.03 31.12 -1.84
CA THR A 468 6.67 32.17 -1.04
C THR A 468 6.19 33.58 -1.38
N GLN A 469 5.43 33.77 -2.45
CA GLN A 469 4.77 35.05 -2.72
C GLN A 469 3.57 35.18 -1.76
N PRO A 470 3.57 36.13 -0.80
CA PRO A 470 2.48 36.26 0.15
C PRO A 470 1.22 36.71 -0.59
N TRP A 471 0.29 35.78 -0.71
CA TRP A 471 -1.05 36.01 -1.21
C TRP A 471 -1.82 36.89 -0.22
N THR A 472 -2.49 37.93 -0.73
CA THR A 472 -3.19 38.95 0.09
C THR A 472 -4.72 38.92 -0.07
N GLY A 473 -5.26 38.00 -0.88
CA GLY A 473 -6.68 37.87 -1.19
C GLY A 473 -7.47 36.91 -0.29
N SER A 474 -8.72 36.59 -0.65
CA SER A 474 -9.52 35.49 -0.10
C SER A 474 -9.79 34.43 -1.20
N THR A 475 -9.69 33.14 -0.89
CA THR A 475 -9.80 32.03 -1.88
C THR A 475 -10.84 31.02 -1.42
N THR A 476 -11.33 30.24 -2.37
CA THR A 476 -12.13 29.03 -2.11
C THR A 476 -11.33 27.80 -2.53
N ILE A 477 -11.22 26.80 -1.65
CA ILE A 477 -10.56 25.51 -1.89
C ILE A 477 -11.59 24.53 -2.49
N VAL A 478 -11.18 23.69 -3.44
CA VAL A 478 -11.98 22.63 -4.07
C VAL A 478 -11.12 21.36 -4.28
N ASP A 479 -11.58 20.16 -3.89
CA ASP A 479 -10.78 18.90 -3.87
C ASP A 479 -11.10 17.90 -5.04
N THR A 480 -10.10 17.17 -5.61
CA THR A 480 -10.27 16.06 -6.64
C THR A 480 -9.11 14.98 -6.64
N PRO A 481 -9.28 13.66 -6.97
CA PRO A 481 -8.23 12.57 -6.84
C PRO A 481 -7.48 12.04 -8.13
N ALA A 482 -6.40 11.21 -8.03
CA ALA A 482 -5.45 10.75 -9.12
C ALA A 482 -5.49 9.23 -9.56
N PRO A 483 -4.95 8.80 -10.75
CA PRO A 483 -5.11 7.44 -11.37
C PRO A 483 -4.25 6.27 -10.85
N LYS A 484 -4.77 5.01 -10.87
CA LYS A 484 -4.08 3.79 -10.36
C LYS A 484 -4.57 2.46 -10.98
N LEU A 485 -3.73 1.41 -10.96
CA LEU A 485 -4.12 0.00 -11.15
C LEU A 485 -4.37 -0.78 -9.85
N SER A 486 -5.46 -1.53 -9.80
CA SER A 486 -5.71 -2.57 -8.79
C SER A 486 -5.75 -3.96 -9.38
N TYR A 487 -5.57 -4.98 -8.55
CA TYR A 487 -5.69 -6.40 -8.87
C TYR A 487 -6.67 -7.03 -7.89
N SER A 488 -7.52 -7.95 -8.33
CA SER A 488 -8.51 -8.60 -7.47
C SER A 488 -7.98 -9.82 -6.69
N THR A 489 -6.75 -10.24 -7.00
CA THR A 489 -5.99 -11.27 -6.28
C THR A 489 -4.56 -11.30 -6.82
N THR A 490 -3.61 -11.69 -5.97
CA THR A 490 -2.20 -11.94 -6.33
C THR A 490 -1.78 -13.39 -6.08
N ASN A 491 -2.65 -14.20 -5.47
CA ASN A 491 -2.36 -15.58 -5.12
C ASN A 491 -3.15 -16.54 -6.02
N PHE A 492 -2.44 -17.31 -6.83
CA PHE A 492 -2.99 -18.32 -7.72
C PHE A 492 -2.65 -19.69 -7.15
N VAL A 493 -3.69 -20.47 -6.87
CA VAL A 493 -3.56 -21.83 -6.35
C VAL A 493 -3.87 -22.82 -7.48
N GLU A 494 -3.07 -23.88 -7.57
CA GLU A 494 -3.26 -24.94 -8.56
C GLU A 494 -4.67 -25.57 -8.47
N ALA A 495 -5.19 -25.92 -9.64
CA ALA A 495 -6.46 -26.61 -9.77
C ALA A 495 -6.47 -27.95 -9.03
N THR A 496 -7.66 -28.44 -8.68
CA THR A 496 -7.85 -29.74 -7.99
C THR A 496 -7.33 -30.94 -8.79
N ALA A 497 -7.10 -30.78 -10.09
CA ALA A 497 -6.63 -31.86 -10.95
C ALA A 497 -5.17 -32.26 -10.68
N ASN A 498 -4.41 -31.45 -9.92
CA ASN A 498 -2.99 -31.64 -9.61
C ASN A 498 -2.18 -32.05 -10.86
N ASP A 499 -2.25 -31.19 -11.88
CA ASP A 499 -1.68 -31.41 -13.22
C ASP A 499 -0.87 -30.20 -13.73
N GLY A 500 -0.50 -29.29 -12.82
CA GLY A 500 0.19 -28.04 -13.06
C GLY A 500 -0.66 -26.93 -13.68
N SER A 501 -1.99 -27.04 -13.66
CA SER A 501 -2.92 -26.05 -14.25
C SER A 501 -3.52 -25.09 -13.21
N PHE A 502 -3.84 -23.87 -13.64
CA PHE A 502 -4.51 -22.85 -12.82
C PHE A 502 -5.84 -22.43 -13.45
N THR A 503 -6.91 -22.41 -12.64
CA THR A 503 -8.24 -21.95 -13.09
C THR A 503 -8.61 -20.56 -12.57
N MET A 504 -7.87 -20.05 -11.58
CA MET A 504 -8.09 -18.72 -11.01
C MET A 504 -7.65 -17.62 -11.99
N THR A 505 -8.30 -16.46 -11.89
CA THR A 505 -7.97 -15.26 -12.68
C THR A 505 -7.93 -14.03 -11.76
N SER A 506 -7.12 -13.04 -12.11
CA SER A 506 -7.11 -11.74 -11.43
C SER A 506 -7.65 -10.65 -12.35
N THR A 507 -8.65 -9.91 -11.90
CA THR A 507 -9.16 -8.72 -12.60
C THR A 507 -8.30 -7.52 -12.21
N ILE A 508 -7.72 -6.89 -13.21
CA ILE A 508 -6.92 -5.67 -13.07
C ILE A 508 -7.75 -4.49 -13.53
N THR A 509 -7.81 -3.42 -12.75
CA THR A 509 -8.65 -2.28 -13.11
C THR A 509 -7.98 -0.92 -12.89
N LEU A 510 -8.20 -0.02 -13.83
CA LEU A 510 -7.66 1.33 -13.92
C LEU A 510 -8.66 2.35 -13.32
N ALA A 511 -8.36 2.94 -12.16
CA ALA A 511 -9.17 3.94 -11.43
C ALA A 511 -8.73 5.37 -11.72
N ASN A 512 -9.63 6.33 -11.48
CA ASN A 512 -9.43 7.79 -11.59
C ASN A 512 -8.71 8.22 -12.89
N SER A 513 -8.87 7.43 -13.94
CA SER A 513 -8.22 7.62 -15.22
C SER A 513 -8.99 8.53 -16.15
N GLY A 514 -10.20 8.93 -15.73
CA GLY A 514 -11.16 9.63 -16.57
C GLY A 514 -11.49 8.86 -17.85
N SER A 515 -11.01 9.35 -18.99
CA SER A 515 -11.27 8.87 -20.34
C SER A 515 -10.09 8.05 -20.88
N ASN A 516 -9.02 7.95 -20.08
CA ASN A 516 -7.90 7.11 -20.42
C ASN A 516 -8.24 5.64 -20.14
N THR A 517 -7.71 4.77 -20.98
CA THR A 517 -8.06 3.35 -21.03
C THR A 517 -6.81 2.49 -21.05
N PHE A 518 -6.96 1.18 -20.83
CA PHE A 518 -6.00 0.24 -21.37
C PHE A 518 -5.86 0.43 -22.89
N SER A 519 -4.76 0.00 -23.51
CA SER A 519 -4.62 0.01 -24.97
C SER A 519 -5.36 -1.18 -25.61
N GLY A 520 -5.47 -1.20 -26.93
CA GLY A 520 -6.05 -2.34 -27.66
C GLY A 520 -7.58 -2.44 -27.62
N SER A 521 -8.09 -3.62 -27.95
CA SER A 521 -9.52 -3.94 -28.04
C SER A 521 -9.92 -4.98 -27.00
N ASP A 522 -11.17 -4.93 -26.54
CA ASP A 522 -11.71 -5.90 -25.59
C ASP A 522 -11.62 -7.33 -26.16
N GLY A 523 -11.20 -8.28 -25.32
CA GLY A 523 -10.93 -9.68 -25.67
C GLY A 523 -9.53 -9.95 -26.23
N ALA A 524 -8.71 -8.93 -26.52
CA ALA A 524 -7.35 -9.11 -27.02
C ALA A 524 -6.30 -9.11 -25.89
N LEU A 525 -5.16 -9.76 -26.14
CA LEU A 525 -4.00 -9.64 -25.27
C LEU A 525 -3.53 -8.20 -25.20
N LEU A 526 -3.24 -7.73 -23.98
CA LEU A 526 -2.80 -6.36 -23.75
C LEU A 526 -1.34 -6.22 -24.22
N SER A 527 -1.10 -5.33 -25.17
CA SER A 527 0.24 -5.02 -25.66
C SER A 527 1.03 -4.20 -24.65
N GLY A 528 2.36 -4.24 -24.73
CA GLY A 528 3.22 -3.44 -23.86
C GLY A 528 3.27 -3.93 -22.42
N VAL A 529 2.81 -5.15 -22.15
CA VAL A 529 2.97 -5.84 -20.86
C VAL A 529 4.09 -6.86 -20.97
N THR A 530 4.96 -6.91 -19.96
CA THR A 530 6.02 -7.92 -19.83
C THR A 530 5.82 -8.74 -18.57
N PHE A 531 6.20 -10.01 -18.66
CA PHE A 531 6.13 -10.97 -17.56
C PHE A 531 7.53 -11.40 -17.14
N SER A 532 7.69 -11.82 -15.88
CA SER A 532 8.91 -12.48 -15.43
C SER A 532 9.12 -13.84 -16.12
N ASN A 533 10.38 -14.25 -16.23
CA ASN A 533 10.81 -15.44 -16.97
C ASN A 533 10.97 -16.69 -16.08
N ASN A 534 10.29 -16.73 -14.93
CA ASN A 534 10.41 -17.78 -13.91
C ASN A 534 9.28 -18.82 -13.96
N LEU A 535 8.39 -18.79 -14.95
CA LEU A 535 7.34 -19.82 -15.09
C LEU A 535 7.93 -21.20 -15.44
N PRO A 536 7.42 -22.30 -14.86
CA PRO A 536 7.80 -23.64 -15.27
C PRO A 536 7.42 -23.89 -16.73
N ALA A 537 8.16 -24.78 -17.40
CA ALA A 537 7.88 -25.15 -18.78
C ALA A 537 6.45 -25.69 -18.92
N GLY A 538 5.72 -25.18 -19.91
CA GLY A 538 4.33 -25.56 -20.20
C GLY A 538 3.27 -24.57 -19.68
N LEU A 539 3.64 -23.64 -18.78
CA LEU A 539 2.78 -22.52 -18.40
C LEU A 539 3.08 -21.26 -19.21
N THR A 540 2.03 -20.49 -19.51
CA THR A 540 2.10 -19.18 -20.14
C THR A 540 1.24 -18.19 -19.37
N ALA A 541 1.77 -17.00 -19.07
CA ALA A 541 0.97 -15.91 -18.52
C ALA A 541 0.34 -15.08 -19.65
N GLU A 542 -0.92 -14.71 -19.47
CA GLU A 542 -1.67 -13.90 -20.41
C GLU A 542 -2.41 -12.79 -19.67
N LEU A 543 -2.31 -11.57 -20.21
CA LEU A 543 -3.15 -10.47 -19.78
C LEU A 543 -4.07 -10.07 -20.94
N THR A 544 -5.38 -10.19 -20.74
CA THR A 544 -6.39 -9.90 -21.75
C THR A 544 -7.19 -8.68 -21.34
N ARG A 545 -7.31 -7.67 -22.21
CA ARG A 545 -8.21 -6.54 -21.95
C ARG A 545 -9.66 -7.01 -21.94
N THR A 546 -10.44 -6.63 -20.93
CA THR A 546 -11.86 -7.00 -20.82
C THR A 546 -12.81 -5.81 -21.01
N SER A 547 -12.35 -4.60 -20.70
CA SER A 547 -13.05 -3.34 -21.03
C SER A 547 -12.04 -2.20 -21.19
N ALA A 548 -12.54 -0.98 -21.42
CA ALA A 548 -11.74 0.25 -21.39
C ALA A 548 -10.87 0.38 -20.13
N THR A 549 -11.38 -0.02 -18.97
CA THR A 549 -10.68 0.17 -17.69
C THR A 549 -10.35 -1.14 -16.99
N THR A 550 -10.73 -2.30 -17.53
CA THR A 550 -10.45 -3.62 -16.92
C THR A 550 -9.62 -4.52 -17.85
N ALA A 551 -8.75 -5.34 -17.26
CA ALA A 551 -8.03 -6.44 -17.89
C ALA A 551 -8.05 -7.68 -16.97
N THR A 552 -7.76 -8.85 -17.51
CA THR A 552 -7.75 -10.12 -16.76
C THR A 552 -6.42 -10.83 -16.95
N LEU A 553 -5.74 -11.12 -15.83
CA LEU A 553 -4.55 -11.95 -15.76
C LEU A 553 -4.94 -13.41 -15.53
N ARG A 554 -4.37 -14.30 -16.34
CA ARG A 554 -4.51 -15.76 -16.22
C ARG A 554 -3.22 -16.49 -16.58
N PHE A 555 -3.11 -17.72 -16.10
CA PHE A 555 -2.07 -18.66 -16.51
C PHE A 555 -2.71 -19.79 -17.32
N THR A 556 -2.15 -20.10 -18.49
CA THR A 556 -2.66 -21.11 -19.43
C THR A 556 -1.63 -22.22 -19.64
N GLY A 557 -2.12 -23.41 -19.98
CA GLY A 557 -1.31 -24.62 -20.10
C GLY A 557 -1.14 -25.36 -18.77
N ASN A 558 -0.17 -26.28 -18.74
CA ASN A 558 0.12 -27.15 -17.61
C ASN A 558 1.62 -27.13 -17.33
N ALA A 559 2.00 -26.83 -16.09
CA ALA A 559 3.40 -26.90 -15.67
C ALA A 559 3.90 -28.35 -15.71
N SER A 560 5.02 -28.57 -16.41
CA SER A 560 5.68 -29.88 -16.46
C SER A 560 6.33 -30.24 -15.11
N ALA A 561 6.64 -29.24 -14.30
CA ALA A 561 7.14 -29.38 -12.93
C ALA A 561 6.26 -28.50 -12.02
N HIS A 562 5.48 -29.15 -11.15
CA HIS A 562 4.45 -28.55 -10.30
C HIS A 562 4.48 -29.19 -8.89
N ALA A 563 5.66 -29.46 -8.35
CA ALA A 563 5.80 -29.80 -6.92
C ALA A 563 5.95 -28.51 -6.11
N ASN A 564 5.81 -28.54 -4.78
CA ASN A 564 6.03 -27.35 -3.93
C ASN A 564 7.43 -26.72 -4.10
N ALA A 565 8.42 -27.50 -4.54
CA ALA A 565 9.74 -26.99 -4.88
C ALA A 565 9.75 -26.07 -6.12
N ASN A 566 8.63 -26.02 -6.86
CA ASN A 566 8.39 -25.21 -8.05
C ASN A 566 7.48 -24.00 -7.77
N ASP A 567 7.02 -23.82 -6.53
CA ASP A 567 6.23 -22.65 -6.15
C ASP A 567 6.97 -21.36 -6.50
N ILE A 568 6.21 -20.38 -6.97
CA ILE A 568 6.73 -19.07 -7.34
C ILE A 568 6.12 -18.05 -6.40
N SER A 569 6.96 -17.33 -5.67
CA SER A 569 6.51 -16.25 -4.76
C SER A 569 6.75 -14.85 -5.34
N ASN A 570 7.17 -14.75 -6.59
CA ASN A 570 7.68 -13.53 -7.19
C ASN A 570 7.43 -13.43 -8.70
N PHE A 571 6.30 -13.93 -9.19
CA PHE A 571 5.93 -13.73 -10.58
C PHE A 571 5.63 -12.24 -10.81
N GLY A 572 6.24 -11.68 -11.86
CA GLY A 572 6.21 -10.25 -12.14
C GLY A 572 5.39 -9.90 -13.36
N VAL A 573 4.67 -8.78 -13.27
CA VAL A 573 3.91 -8.16 -14.36
C VAL A 573 4.31 -6.70 -14.42
N THR A 574 4.68 -6.22 -15.60
CA THR A 574 5.07 -4.82 -15.83
C THR A 574 4.32 -4.25 -17.01
N PHE A 575 3.58 -3.17 -16.78
CA PHE A 575 2.85 -2.40 -17.78
C PHE A 575 3.77 -1.28 -18.29
N GLY A 576 4.25 -1.43 -19.52
CA GLY A 576 4.98 -0.40 -20.23
C GLY A 576 4.05 0.63 -20.88
N ALA A 577 4.63 1.64 -21.52
CA ALA A 577 3.88 2.70 -22.20
C ALA A 577 2.86 2.18 -23.23
N GLY A 578 3.11 1.02 -23.84
CA GLY A 578 2.21 0.40 -24.81
C GLY A 578 0.94 -0.22 -24.21
N ALA A 579 0.80 -0.28 -22.88
CA ALA A 579 -0.34 -0.89 -22.20
C ALA A 579 -1.52 0.08 -21.97
N PHE A 580 -1.32 1.38 -22.18
CA PHE A 580 -2.32 2.41 -21.94
C PHE A 580 -2.59 3.26 -23.19
N SER A 581 -3.78 3.86 -23.24
CA SER A 581 -4.13 4.91 -24.20
C SER A 581 -4.34 6.22 -23.45
N GLY A 582 -3.54 7.23 -23.77
CA GLY A 582 -3.61 8.56 -23.14
C GLY A 582 -2.91 8.70 -21.78
N LEU A 583 -2.30 7.62 -21.25
CA LEU A 583 -1.51 7.64 -20.01
C LEU A 583 -0.07 7.16 -20.22
N ALA A 584 0.85 7.81 -19.51
CA ALA A 584 2.18 7.27 -19.30
C ALA A 584 2.13 6.24 -18.17
N ALA A 585 2.78 5.08 -18.33
CA ALA A 585 2.84 4.06 -17.30
C ALA A 585 3.41 4.58 -15.96
N SER A 586 4.32 5.56 -16.00
CA SER A 586 4.90 6.21 -14.82
C SER A 586 3.92 7.11 -14.03
N ALA A 587 2.76 7.43 -14.60
CA ALA A 587 1.71 8.22 -13.96
C ALA A 587 0.58 7.35 -13.36
N VAL A 588 0.70 6.02 -13.48
CA VAL A 588 -0.28 5.07 -12.96
C VAL A 588 0.38 4.30 -11.82
N THR A 589 -0.06 4.56 -10.59
CA THR A 589 0.40 3.79 -9.41
C THR A 589 0.06 2.30 -9.63
N GLY A 590 0.98 1.38 -9.29
CA GLY A 590 0.77 -0.07 -9.45
C GLY A 590 1.09 -0.66 -10.85
N ALA A 591 1.71 0.11 -11.74
CA ALA A 591 2.04 -0.35 -13.10
C ALA A 591 3.12 -1.45 -13.20
N ALA A 592 3.88 -1.75 -12.14
CA ALA A 592 4.86 -2.84 -12.13
C ALA A 592 4.86 -3.56 -10.77
N ARG A 593 4.87 -4.90 -10.79
CA ARG A 593 4.83 -5.76 -9.59
C ARG A 593 5.66 -7.03 -9.78
N ALA A 594 6.05 -7.68 -8.68
CA ALA A 594 6.94 -8.86 -8.67
C ALA A 594 6.68 -9.82 -7.50
N ASP A 595 5.42 -9.95 -7.12
CA ASP A 595 4.92 -10.58 -5.88
C ASP A 595 3.75 -11.55 -6.14
N ILE A 596 3.38 -11.78 -7.40
CA ILE A 596 2.30 -12.72 -7.73
C ILE A 596 2.76 -14.13 -7.39
N VAL A 597 1.94 -14.83 -6.61
CA VAL A 597 2.21 -16.18 -6.11
C VAL A 597 1.53 -17.21 -7.00
N LEU A 598 2.27 -18.25 -7.37
CA LEU A 598 1.75 -19.48 -7.96
C LEU A 598 2.11 -20.63 -7.00
N ASP A 599 1.09 -21.18 -6.36
CA ASP A 599 1.16 -22.24 -5.35
C ASP A 599 0.72 -23.57 -5.96
N PHE A 600 1.65 -24.53 -6.07
CA PHE A 600 1.39 -25.87 -6.60
C PHE A 600 1.02 -26.85 -5.48
N LYS A 601 0.08 -27.75 -5.76
CA LYS A 601 -0.45 -28.71 -4.78
C LYS A 601 0.30 -30.05 -4.81
N ASP A 602 0.34 -30.72 -3.66
CA ASP A 602 0.82 -32.11 -3.53
C ASP A 602 -0.35 -33.12 -3.53
N ASN A 603 -0.03 -34.40 -3.74
CA ASN A 603 -0.90 -35.54 -3.41
C ASN A 603 -0.30 -36.25 -2.19
N ASN A 604 -0.92 -36.08 -1.02
CA ASN A 604 -0.48 -36.67 0.24
C ASN A 604 -0.91 -38.14 0.37
N ALA A 605 -0.15 -38.90 1.18
CA ALA A 605 -0.52 -40.30 1.46
C ALA A 605 -1.63 -40.39 2.53
N PRO A 606 -2.52 -41.41 2.48
CA PRO A 606 -3.59 -41.56 3.46
C PRO A 606 -3.06 -41.89 4.85
N THR A 607 -3.72 -41.34 5.89
CA THR A 607 -3.38 -41.53 7.30
C THR A 607 -4.36 -42.51 7.97
N ALA A 608 -3.84 -43.45 8.77
CA ALA A 608 -4.64 -44.44 9.50
C ALA A 608 -4.26 -44.53 10.98
N SER A 609 -5.25 -44.73 11.85
CA SER A 609 -5.03 -44.90 13.30
C SER A 609 -4.81 -46.36 13.69
N ALA A 610 -3.95 -46.59 14.68
CA ALA A 610 -3.73 -47.92 15.24
C ALA A 610 -4.92 -48.38 16.09
N THR A 611 -5.11 -49.70 16.22
CA THR A 611 -6.09 -50.30 17.12
C THR A 611 -5.53 -51.61 17.68
N ALA A 612 -5.88 -51.89 18.92
CA ALA A 612 -5.58 -53.14 19.60
C ALA A 612 -6.86 -53.75 20.17
N PHE A 613 -6.89 -55.08 20.25
CA PHE A 613 -7.99 -55.82 20.86
C PHE A 613 -7.42 -57.04 21.59
N THR A 614 -8.21 -57.62 22.48
CA THR A 614 -7.95 -58.93 23.08
C THR A 614 -9.06 -59.90 22.66
N THR A 615 -8.70 -61.17 22.61
CA THR A 615 -9.65 -62.28 22.43
C THR A 615 -9.22 -63.44 23.31
N ALA A 616 -10.17 -64.29 23.68
CA ALA A 616 -9.87 -65.52 24.41
C ALA A 616 -9.13 -66.50 23.48
N GLU A 617 -8.39 -67.44 24.08
CA GLU A 617 -7.73 -68.51 23.34
C GLU A 617 -8.73 -69.27 22.46
N ASP A 618 -8.27 -69.69 21.29
CA ASP A 618 -9.06 -70.44 20.29
C ASP A 618 -10.34 -69.74 19.80
N ILE A 619 -10.52 -68.46 20.13
CA ILE A 619 -11.68 -67.66 19.70
C ILE A 619 -11.22 -66.61 18.70
N ALA A 620 -11.64 -66.81 17.45
CA ALA A 620 -11.43 -65.84 16.38
C ALA A 620 -12.15 -64.52 16.67
N LYS A 621 -11.52 -63.41 16.30
CA LYS A 621 -12.05 -62.06 16.48
C LYS A 621 -12.17 -61.36 15.12
N SER A 622 -13.37 -60.90 14.83
CA SER A 622 -13.63 -60.02 13.69
C SER A 622 -13.94 -58.60 14.17
N GLY A 623 -13.63 -57.62 13.31
CA GLY A 623 -13.88 -56.21 13.57
C GLY A 623 -13.60 -55.35 12.35
N SER A 624 -13.62 -54.03 12.56
CA SER A 624 -13.22 -53.04 11.56
C SER A 624 -12.04 -52.24 12.09
N LEU A 625 -11.08 -51.95 11.21
CA LEU A 625 -10.01 -51.01 11.48
C LEU A 625 -10.59 -49.58 11.60
N PRO A 626 -9.93 -48.68 12.34
CA PRO A 626 -10.31 -47.27 12.34
C PRO A 626 -10.37 -46.71 10.91
N ALA A 627 -11.30 -45.79 10.69
CA ALA A 627 -11.38 -45.05 9.45
C ALA A 627 -10.03 -44.37 9.18
N ALA A 628 -9.46 -44.67 8.01
CA ALA A 628 -8.32 -43.98 7.46
C ALA A 628 -8.86 -42.77 6.69
N THR A 629 -8.13 -41.68 6.76
CA THR A 629 -8.49 -40.41 6.13
C THR A 629 -7.38 -40.03 5.19
N ASP A 630 -7.76 -39.66 3.99
CA ASP A 630 -6.88 -39.01 3.05
C ASP A 630 -7.21 -37.51 3.04
N ILE A 631 -6.19 -36.66 3.15
CA ILE A 631 -6.39 -35.22 3.28
C ILE A 631 -6.76 -34.57 1.93
N ASP A 632 -6.43 -35.23 0.82
CA ASP A 632 -6.78 -34.81 -0.54
C ASP A 632 -8.16 -35.31 -0.98
N GLY A 633 -8.78 -36.18 -0.16
CA GLY A 633 -10.12 -36.72 -0.40
C GLY A 633 -10.12 -37.94 -1.32
N ASP A 634 -8.95 -38.52 -1.60
CA ASP A 634 -8.83 -39.75 -2.35
C ASP A 634 -9.49 -40.95 -1.64
N ALA A 635 -10.00 -41.89 -2.43
CA ALA A 635 -10.63 -43.09 -1.90
C ALA A 635 -9.60 -44.03 -1.26
N VAL A 636 -9.69 -44.25 0.06
CA VAL A 636 -8.75 -45.10 0.80
C VAL A 636 -9.17 -46.58 0.74
N THR A 637 -8.18 -47.47 0.57
CA THR A 637 -8.35 -48.92 0.69
C THR A 637 -7.38 -49.52 1.70
N TYR A 638 -7.79 -50.63 2.34
CA TYR A 638 -7.00 -51.29 3.38
C TYR A 638 -6.34 -52.57 2.88
N ALA A 639 -5.12 -52.83 3.36
CA ALA A 639 -4.42 -54.09 3.10
C ALA A 639 -3.67 -54.55 4.35
N LYS A 640 -3.41 -55.86 4.42
CA LYS A 640 -2.59 -56.45 5.48
C LYS A 640 -1.12 -56.06 5.26
N ALA A 641 -0.51 -55.42 6.25
CA ALA A 641 0.92 -55.07 6.21
C ALA A 641 1.83 -56.29 6.44
N SER A 642 1.56 -57.08 7.49
CA SER A 642 2.31 -58.29 7.84
C SER A 642 1.44 -59.29 8.61
N ASP A 643 1.93 -60.53 8.74
CA ASP A 643 1.24 -61.57 9.52
C ASP A 643 1.51 -61.45 11.03
N PRO A 644 0.52 -61.80 11.88
CA PRO A 644 0.72 -61.85 13.31
C PRO A 644 1.65 -63.00 13.70
N ALA A 645 2.44 -62.82 14.76
CA ALA A 645 3.41 -63.83 15.22
C ALA A 645 2.75 -65.15 15.68
N HIS A 646 1.50 -65.11 16.15
CA HIS A 646 0.79 -66.26 16.72
C HIS A 646 -0.66 -66.33 16.24
N GLY A 647 -0.87 -66.75 14.99
CA GLY A 647 -2.20 -66.91 14.39
C GLY A 647 -2.20 -66.48 12.93
N THR A 648 -3.37 -66.16 12.40
CA THR A 648 -3.54 -65.61 11.05
C THR A 648 -4.48 -64.42 11.08
N VAL A 649 -4.26 -63.44 10.20
CA VAL A 649 -5.17 -62.31 10.00
C VAL A 649 -5.49 -62.14 8.52
N VAL A 650 -6.76 -61.88 8.23
CA VAL A 650 -7.26 -61.45 6.91
C VAL A 650 -7.79 -60.03 7.06
N VAL A 651 -7.34 -59.12 6.19
CA VAL A 651 -7.81 -57.73 6.10
C VAL A 651 -8.37 -57.52 4.71
N ASN A 652 -9.62 -57.06 4.62
CA ASN A 652 -10.29 -56.74 3.36
C ASN A 652 -10.08 -55.26 2.98
N SER A 653 -10.24 -54.93 1.70
CA SER A 653 -10.07 -53.57 1.18
C SER A 653 -10.98 -52.51 1.81
N ASN A 654 -12.10 -52.92 2.40
CA ASN A 654 -13.04 -52.07 3.12
C ASN A 654 -12.70 -51.86 4.61
N GLY A 655 -11.55 -52.34 5.08
CA GLY A 655 -11.10 -52.16 6.46
C GLY A 655 -11.64 -53.19 7.46
N THR A 656 -12.47 -54.14 7.03
CA THR A 656 -12.89 -55.26 7.90
C THR A 656 -11.77 -56.28 8.03
N TYR A 657 -11.61 -56.86 9.23
CA TYR A 657 -10.60 -57.88 9.50
C TYR A 657 -11.16 -59.07 10.28
N THR A 658 -10.48 -60.22 10.16
CA THR A 658 -10.67 -61.38 11.03
C THR A 658 -9.31 -61.94 11.43
N TYR A 659 -9.07 -62.02 12.73
CA TYR A 659 -7.90 -62.63 13.33
C TYR A 659 -8.27 -63.95 14.00
N THR A 660 -7.51 -65.00 13.71
CA THR A 660 -7.65 -66.33 14.32
C THR A 660 -6.37 -66.66 15.07
N PRO A 661 -6.40 -66.76 16.41
CA PRO A 661 -5.25 -67.20 17.19
C PRO A 661 -4.73 -68.58 16.75
N ALA A 662 -3.44 -68.85 16.95
CA ALA A 662 -2.91 -70.21 16.80
C ALA A 662 -3.54 -71.14 17.86
N ALA A 663 -3.80 -72.40 17.50
CA ALA A 663 -4.45 -73.35 18.39
C ALA A 663 -3.70 -73.52 19.72
N ASN A 664 -4.43 -73.40 20.84
CA ASN A 664 -3.93 -73.44 22.22
C ASN A 664 -2.89 -72.35 22.55
N TYR A 665 -2.77 -71.28 21.75
CA TYR A 665 -1.89 -70.16 22.07
C TYR A 665 -2.54 -69.26 23.13
N ASN A 666 -1.83 -69.05 24.22
CA ASN A 666 -2.18 -68.11 25.27
C ASN A 666 -1.11 -67.01 25.37
N GLY A 667 -1.53 -65.76 25.22
CA GLY A 667 -0.65 -64.60 25.11
C GLY A 667 -0.49 -63.77 26.39
N ALA A 668 -0.78 -64.35 27.57
CA ALA A 668 -0.70 -63.69 28.88
C ALA A 668 0.74 -63.39 29.34
#